data_AF-A0A7Y5L320-F1
#
_entry.id   AF-A0A7Y5L320-F1
#
_cell.length_a   1.000
_cell.length_b   1.000
_cell.length_c   1.000
_cell.angle_alpha   90.00
_cell.angle_beta   90.00
_cell.angle_gamma   90.00
#
_symmetry.space_group_name_H-M   'P 1'
#
loop_
_entity.id
_entity.type
_entity.pdbx_description
1 polymer ?
#
loop_
_entity_poly.entity_id
_entity_poly.type
_entity_poly.pdbx_seq_one_letter_code
_entity_poly.pdbx_strand_id
1 'polypeptide(L)'
;MSFYLPKLTRNANIGRVDPKKWGEVPRSILQDVSNGIDVSESSIKEGVSSIPDVWARPLLFSLALFEKTHPLHLRVKSEWRSLISAIILNKLNGFNLTITEASITQRSIFGRAFHSLSPEPLDLGTNGQNYQHNQLFLVYYDGRAIGGSSPETLFFTAADYSPVLDSMIRKGIPVNSEFNTITEFTDNTNCSRIKFWLDSLLEGTGGNPPIQKLIFNNTPESDPKTQLIILKLLGAFRDWQTDLSGYQAATGLTIDESSALINSGVLNVYFELTKPLQAAQSSEASDLYLATTSRNGKKYIIIHENTLKLADELVVFDTIRKENIPDFRSWKSSGIEINGRKLPNRTLWVKPEDYFLSDYLYMNDRGKLLSDAPMIDGQAKEYSLPLRREFFECFSGSEEIISKLNPVLRQKGNDIEFEIKIPVEFKGQKRYILISKVYGDDNGQGSAGRGILLDKNYNPALAVWPNFYDRRWGRYFIYNDQAKDYGFIPFNFYYPEIQSEASNINNDNIVQEFSRFPDVIFMTYLDKESGSKKDAGAILLRRVTPQSGSHWSVAVDFGTSNTNIWYKEGNSNPKQLTINALPVYVTKIPKDSEVLDGFKYFIPSENLNIPFVTLLRIYQEGRAQALLRDYAIQFLSTSPNFDKSMIVKSDIKWGGIERHQEAFIEHICMLVGAEAVFNGATGLEFNVSYPLAFSLMDMQSYQRVWRSNINRIGAFDNVQINAGDFRNQKFTESVAVGIYFNKQRNVAIFSPGTICIDVGGGTSDISVWFDAAIQYQTSVLIAGDYISKCFRKSEALRREIFGGIETKGDDPLQILSRAITNTDINDKDSNFSSVLNYMLKKYQNEIREKLPSLMNNPHFIPFLNILAVQFSSLMFYSAMLVDKLRAEGRMPISNNNLNICWGGGASAFLTWLDAGDINYGMISQELVTSILGKFSINSQKNVLTHNPKSEAVYGLLKLDDPGFREITIAKGRFLCGENFTDKNSRFIDYKTTIDNSDDPDETEKQIFDLVRNFRSFVYTDGDRSYENSRVIGENLLAFIDVLNKTLRKIGFKRIDLDDAFFNDLSERIENRIRELQKIYNQPDAAQIMRPEPLFIIEVKELINLLIHRTL
;
A
#
# COMPACT_ATOMS: atom_id res chain seq x y z
N MET A 1 59.24 81.36 28.34
CA MET A 1 57.95 81.52 29.04
C MET A 1 57.97 80.63 30.25
N SER A 2 57.69 81.21 31.41
CA SER A 2 57.54 80.55 32.71
C SER A 2 56.42 79.51 32.67
N PHE A 3 56.73 78.26 33.00
CA PHE A 3 55.77 77.19 33.27
C PHE A 3 54.97 77.56 34.52
N TYR A 4 53.77 78.11 34.34
CA TYR A 4 52.78 78.22 35.41
C TYR A 4 51.82 77.05 35.29
N LEU A 5 51.64 76.30 36.37
CA LEU A 5 50.54 75.34 36.54
C LEU A 5 49.20 76.03 36.23
N PRO A 6 48.19 75.29 35.73
CA PRO A 6 46.89 75.87 35.41
C PRO A 6 46.26 76.52 36.66
N LYS A 7 45.52 77.61 36.45
CA LYS A 7 44.85 78.34 37.53
C LYS A 7 43.82 77.45 38.22
N LEU A 8 43.53 77.75 39.48
CA LEU A 8 42.47 77.09 40.21
C LEU A 8 41.21 77.94 40.16
N THR A 9 40.04 77.30 40.09
CA THR A 9 38.73 77.93 40.16
C THR A 9 38.58 78.68 41.47
N ARG A 10 37.82 79.79 41.47
CA ARG A 10 37.68 80.68 42.66
C ARG A 10 37.11 79.98 43.90
N ASN A 11 36.50 78.82 43.74
CA ASN A 11 35.87 78.04 44.81
C ASN A 11 36.74 76.87 45.30
N ALA A 12 37.95 76.68 44.76
CA ALA A 12 38.84 75.61 45.21
C ALA A 12 39.22 75.85 46.68
N ASN A 13 38.83 74.92 47.56
CA ASN A 13 38.95 75.06 49.01
C ASN A 13 40.36 74.67 49.51
N ILE A 14 41.36 75.32 48.98
CA ILE A 14 42.77 75.10 49.31
C ILE A 14 43.12 76.15 50.36
N GLY A 15 43.26 75.73 51.62
CA GLY A 15 43.61 76.63 52.72
C GLY A 15 44.86 77.48 52.41
N ARG A 16 44.98 78.68 53.01
CA ARG A 16 46.16 79.55 52.81
C ARG A 16 47.44 78.85 53.26
N VAL A 17 48.26 78.42 52.30
CA VAL A 17 49.62 77.90 52.56
C VAL A 17 50.62 79.05 52.43
N ASP A 18 51.53 79.19 53.39
CA ASP A 18 52.54 80.26 53.40
C ASP A 18 53.61 79.98 52.30
N PRO A 19 53.74 80.82 51.26
CA PRO A 19 54.44 80.48 50.02
C PRO A 19 55.97 80.34 50.11
N LYS A 20 56.54 80.27 51.33
CA LYS A 20 57.99 80.14 51.57
C LYS A 20 58.36 79.11 52.64
N LYS A 21 57.42 78.27 53.09
CA LYS A 21 57.68 77.21 54.06
C LYS A 21 57.21 75.86 53.55
N TRP A 22 58.03 74.83 53.77
CA TRP A 22 57.62 73.45 53.60
C TRP A 22 56.83 73.01 54.84
N GLY A 23 55.68 72.39 54.63
CA GLY A 23 54.83 71.85 55.69
C GLY A 23 54.05 70.64 55.20
N GLU A 24 53.70 69.74 56.12
CA GLU A 24 52.82 68.63 55.80
C GLU A 24 51.40 69.15 55.56
N VAL A 25 50.83 68.79 54.41
CA VAL A 25 49.43 69.03 54.07
C VAL A 25 48.67 67.71 54.03
N PRO A 26 47.39 67.68 54.45
CA PRO A 26 46.56 66.51 54.26
C PRO A 26 46.51 66.11 52.79
N ARG A 27 46.52 64.80 52.50
CA ARG A 27 46.49 64.27 51.13
C ARG A 27 45.28 64.75 50.33
N SER A 28 44.18 65.11 51.01
CA SER A 28 42.98 65.71 50.42
C SER A 28 43.25 67.00 49.66
N ILE A 29 44.27 67.78 50.02
CA ILE A 29 44.61 69.02 49.33
C ILE A 29 45.03 68.75 47.86
N LEU A 30 45.69 67.63 47.58
CA LEU A 30 46.04 67.26 46.19
C LEU A 30 44.78 66.95 45.38
N GLN A 31 43.77 66.34 46.01
CA GLN A 31 42.47 66.07 45.40
C GLN A 31 41.71 67.38 45.15
N ASP A 32 41.74 68.32 46.10
CA ASP A 32 41.09 69.63 45.97
C ASP A 32 41.77 70.51 44.91
N VAL A 33 43.09 70.41 44.76
CA VAL A 33 43.84 71.02 43.65
C VAL A 33 43.40 70.40 42.32
N SER A 34 43.38 69.07 42.21
CA SER A 34 42.97 68.36 41.00
C SER A 34 41.55 68.71 40.57
N ASN A 35 40.60 68.72 41.52
CA ASN A 35 39.21 69.07 41.28
C ASN A 35 39.02 70.57 40.97
N GLY A 36 39.98 71.40 41.38
CA GLY A 36 39.93 72.85 41.27
C GLY A 36 40.54 73.42 39.99
N ILE A 37 41.13 72.63 39.08
CA ILE A 37 41.83 73.15 37.90
C ILE A 37 40.87 73.84 36.91
N ASP A 38 41.17 75.08 36.55
CA ASP A 38 40.45 75.90 35.57
C ASP A 38 40.94 75.58 34.14
N VAL A 39 40.08 74.95 33.34
CA VAL A 39 40.38 74.53 31.95
C VAL A 39 39.81 75.56 30.98
N SER A 40 40.68 76.29 30.26
CA SER A 40 40.28 77.41 29.39
C SER A 40 39.69 76.97 28.03
N GLU A 41 38.86 77.82 27.41
CA GLU A 41 38.29 77.59 26.07
C GLU A 41 39.33 77.41 24.95
N SER A 42 40.55 77.95 25.10
CA SER A 42 41.64 77.73 24.14
C SER A 42 42.04 76.25 24.00
N SER A 43 41.76 75.42 25.03
CA SER A 43 42.01 73.97 25.02
C SER A 43 41.07 73.19 24.09
N ILE A 44 39.99 73.80 23.60
CA ILE A 44 39.04 73.19 22.65
C ILE A 44 39.68 72.94 21.28
N LYS A 45 40.61 73.82 20.84
CA LYS A 45 41.26 73.75 19.53
C LYS A 45 42.58 72.96 19.53
N GLU A 46 43.34 73.01 20.62
CA GLU A 46 44.70 72.44 20.67
C GLU A 46 44.76 71.00 21.21
N GLY A 47 43.66 70.50 21.78
CA GLY A 47 43.61 69.18 22.41
C GLY A 47 44.28 69.18 23.79
N VAL A 48 43.73 68.43 24.74
CA VAL A 48 44.31 68.29 26.07
C VAL A 48 45.58 67.43 25.96
N SER A 49 46.76 68.05 26.03
CA SER A 49 48.03 67.33 26.10
C SER A 49 48.20 66.79 27.52
N SER A 50 47.89 65.51 27.69
CA SER A 50 48.24 64.74 28.89
C SER A 50 48.83 63.41 28.44
N ILE A 51 49.61 62.78 29.33
CA ILE A 51 50.38 61.55 29.09
C ILE A 51 49.52 60.53 28.32
N PRO A 52 50.01 59.91 27.22
CA PRO A 52 49.23 58.95 26.44
C PRO A 52 48.81 57.77 27.34
N ASP A 53 47.54 57.76 27.72
CA ASP A 53 46.90 56.66 28.43
C ASP A 53 45.70 56.20 27.63
N VAL A 54 45.52 54.87 27.54
CA VAL A 54 44.37 54.25 26.86
C VAL A 54 43.04 54.71 27.47
N TRP A 55 43.05 55.07 28.76
CA TRP A 55 41.87 55.49 29.48
C TRP A 55 41.55 57.00 29.33
N ALA A 56 42.47 57.79 28.77
CA ALA A 56 42.28 59.24 28.66
C ALA A 56 41.04 59.62 27.83
N ARG A 57 40.79 58.89 26.73
CA ARG A 57 39.65 59.15 25.83
C ARG A 57 38.29 58.78 26.47
N PRO A 58 38.09 57.59 27.06
CA PRO A 58 36.85 57.29 27.77
C PRO A 58 36.63 58.19 29.00
N LEU A 59 37.69 58.56 29.72
CA LEU A 59 37.60 59.52 30.83
C LEU A 59 37.17 60.91 30.35
N LEU A 60 37.69 61.41 29.23
CA LEU A 60 37.23 62.66 28.63
C LEU A 60 35.73 62.62 28.32
N PHE A 61 35.25 61.50 27.77
CA PHE A 61 33.83 61.30 27.49
C PHE A 61 33.00 61.36 28.79
N SER A 62 33.45 60.72 29.86
CA SER A 62 32.76 60.74 31.16
C SER A 62 32.64 62.15 31.77
N LEU A 63 33.70 62.97 31.65
CA LEU A 63 33.76 64.32 32.19
C LEU A 63 32.92 65.30 31.38
N ALA A 64 32.88 65.15 30.05
CA ALA A 64 32.24 66.10 29.16
C ALA A 64 30.80 65.76 28.81
N LEU A 65 30.43 64.47 28.69
CA LEU A 65 29.12 64.06 28.18
C LEU A 65 27.95 64.55 29.04
N PHE A 66 28.15 64.63 30.36
CA PHE A 66 27.08 64.95 31.31
C PHE A 66 27.15 66.38 31.87
N GLU A 67 28.29 67.07 31.75
CA GLU A 67 28.49 68.42 32.29
C GLU A 67 28.23 69.48 31.23
N LYS A 68 27.03 70.10 31.25
CA LYS A 68 26.60 71.07 30.23
C LYS A 68 27.50 72.31 30.11
N THR A 69 28.22 72.66 31.17
CA THR A 69 29.17 73.78 31.21
C THR A 69 30.58 73.39 30.76
N HIS A 70 30.85 72.11 30.49
CA HIS A 70 32.16 71.67 30.04
C HIS A 70 32.43 72.14 28.60
N PRO A 71 33.61 72.73 28.30
CA PRO A 71 33.93 73.27 26.97
C PRO A 71 33.76 72.28 25.81
N LEU A 72 33.95 70.98 26.08
CA LEU A 72 33.82 69.90 25.11
C LEU A 72 32.47 69.17 25.16
N HIS A 73 31.50 69.60 25.99
CA HIS A 73 30.23 68.92 26.17
C HIS A 73 29.48 68.71 24.86
N LEU A 74 29.33 69.80 24.10
CA LEU A 74 28.64 69.79 22.83
C LEU A 74 29.29 68.80 21.86
N ARG A 75 30.62 68.90 21.69
CA ARG A 75 31.47 68.01 20.89
C ARG A 75 31.26 66.53 21.21
N VAL A 76 31.46 66.18 22.48
CA VAL A 76 31.36 64.80 22.97
C VAL A 76 29.94 64.25 22.83
N LYS A 77 28.93 65.08 23.10
CA LYS A 77 27.51 64.72 22.93
C LYS A 77 27.19 64.32 21.49
N SER A 78 27.70 65.01 20.48
CA SER A 78 27.49 64.60 19.08
C SER A 78 28.30 63.37 18.71
N GLU A 79 29.58 63.32 19.08
CA GLU A 79 30.44 62.15 18.79
C GLU A 79 29.82 60.85 19.33
N TRP A 80 29.28 60.92 20.54
CA TRP A 80 28.56 59.82 21.20
C TRP A 80 27.33 59.36 20.40
N ARG A 81 26.45 60.30 20.04
CA ARG A 81 25.21 59.98 19.30
C ARG A 81 25.49 59.48 17.88
N SER A 82 26.47 60.03 17.18
CA SER A 82 26.83 59.61 15.83
C SER A 82 27.38 58.17 15.79
N LEU A 83 28.21 57.79 16.77
CA LEU A 83 28.72 56.42 16.87
C LEU A 83 27.60 55.41 17.15
N ILE A 84 26.71 55.72 18.09
CA ILE A 84 25.54 54.87 18.40
C ILE A 84 24.61 54.76 17.18
N SER A 85 24.37 55.88 16.48
CA SER A 85 23.57 55.89 15.25
C SER A 85 24.17 54.99 14.16
N ALA A 86 25.50 54.95 14.05
CA ALA A 86 26.19 54.06 13.11
C ALA A 86 25.90 52.58 13.40
N ILE A 87 25.94 52.19 14.67
CA ILE A 87 25.67 50.83 15.15
C ILE A 87 24.21 50.44 14.82
N ILE A 88 23.26 51.32 15.14
CA ILE A 88 21.82 51.10 14.92
C ILE A 88 21.49 50.93 13.43
N LEU A 89 22.07 51.80 12.59
CA LEU A 89 21.79 51.84 11.17
C LEU A 89 22.68 50.89 10.35
N ASN A 90 23.51 50.07 11.01
CA ASN A 90 24.51 49.22 10.37
C ASN A 90 23.96 48.43 9.19
N LYS A 91 22.86 47.70 9.42
CA LYS A 91 22.21 46.85 8.42
C LYS A 91 21.43 47.63 7.38
N LEU A 92 20.70 48.68 7.78
CA LEU A 92 19.86 49.47 6.87
C LEU A 92 20.68 50.32 5.87
N ASN A 93 21.82 50.85 6.32
CA ASN A 93 22.64 51.77 5.52
C ASN A 93 23.91 51.09 4.99
N GLY A 94 24.07 49.77 5.21
CA GLY A 94 25.22 48.99 4.74
C GLY A 94 26.54 49.51 5.31
N PHE A 95 26.55 49.89 6.59
CA PHE A 95 27.81 50.05 7.29
C PHE A 95 28.41 48.65 7.47
N ASN A 96 29.73 48.55 7.32
CA ASN A 96 30.47 47.31 7.54
C ASN A 96 31.11 47.39 8.93
N LEU A 97 30.27 47.62 9.94
CA LEU A 97 30.74 47.70 11.32
C LEU A 97 30.91 46.31 11.90
N THR A 98 32.01 46.13 12.61
CA THR A 98 32.26 44.98 13.46
C THR A 98 32.66 45.47 14.84
N ILE A 99 32.29 44.71 15.87
CA ILE A 99 32.73 44.98 17.23
C ILE A 99 33.50 43.76 17.71
N THR A 100 34.72 43.97 18.20
CA THR A 100 35.60 42.88 18.64
C THR A 100 35.98 43.10 20.09
N GLU A 101 35.91 42.03 20.89
CA GLU A 101 36.41 42.06 22.26
C GLU A 101 37.95 42.05 22.26
N ALA A 102 38.55 43.09 22.83
CA ALA A 102 39.96 43.19 23.12
C ALA A 102 40.20 42.79 24.59
N SER A 103 40.81 41.62 24.79
CA SER A 103 41.19 41.15 26.12
C SER A 103 42.55 41.73 26.53
N ILE A 104 42.58 42.51 27.61
CA ILE A 104 43.82 43.05 28.17
C ILE A 104 44.44 41.98 29.10
N THR A 105 45.49 41.31 28.63
CA THR A 105 46.21 40.31 29.45
C THR A 105 47.33 40.96 30.27
N GLN A 106 47.49 40.59 31.54
CA GLN A 106 48.61 41.05 32.38
C GLN A 106 49.97 40.42 32.03
N ARG A 107 50.03 39.63 30.94
CA ARG A 107 51.22 38.86 30.56
C ARG A 107 52.34 39.75 30.02
N SER A 108 52.04 40.90 29.42
CA SER A 108 53.03 41.86 28.91
C SER A 108 53.25 43.06 29.86
N ILE A 109 54.41 43.71 29.76
CA ILE A 109 54.71 44.96 30.49
C ILE A 109 53.65 46.02 30.15
N PHE A 110 53.24 46.09 28.89
CA PHE A 110 52.19 46.98 28.39
C PHE A 110 50.82 46.66 29.01
N GLY A 111 50.43 45.38 29.05
CA GLY A 111 49.16 44.95 29.65
C GLY A 111 49.09 45.18 31.17
N ARG A 112 50.22 45.08 31.88
CA ARG A 112 50.30 45.48 33.31
C ARG A 112 50.14 46.98 33.51
N ALA A 113 50.73 47.80 32.63
CA ALA A 113 50.54 49.25 32.67
C ALA A 113 49.08 49.64 32.42
N PHE A 114 48.44 49.02 31.42
CA PHE A 114 47.00 49.22 31.11
C PHE A 114 46.11 48.86 32.30
N HIS A 115 46.39 47.74 32.97
CA HIS A 115 45.66 47.33 34.16
C HIS A 115 45.90 48.26 35.35
N SER A 116 47.15 48.70 35.56
CA SER A 116 47.50 49.59 36.69
C SER A 116 46.90 50.99 36.55
N LEU A 117 46.64 51.44 35.31
CA LEU A 117 46.01 52.71 35.00
C LEU A 117 44.48 52.60 34.81
N SER A 118 43.91 51.41 34.95
CA SER A 118 42.48 51.23 34.74
C SER A 118 41.64 52.03 35.74
N PRO A 119 40.52 52.65 35.31
CA PRO A 119 39.59 53.31 36.21
C PRO A 119 39.06 52.34 37.28
N GLU A 120 38.37 52.86 38.30
CA GLU A 120 37.67 51.98 39.23
C GLU A 120 36.59 51.17 38.50
N PRO A 121 36.44 49.86 38.80
CA PRO A 121 35.42 49.02 38.17
C PRO A 121 34.01 49.54 38.46
N LEU A 122 33.13 49.44 37.45
CA LEU A 122 31.71 49.79 37.56
C LEU A 122 30.86 48.52 37.55
N ASP A 123 29.84 48.45 38.40
CA ASP A 123 28.94 47.29 38.45
C ASP A 123 27.79 47.45 37.44
N LEU A 124 28.04 47.03 36.19
CA LEU A 124 27.06 47.03 35.10
C LEU A 124 26.62 45.62 34.67
N GLY A 125 26.98 44.59 35.43
CA GLY A 125 26.71 43.19 35.08
C GLY A 125 25.42 42.63 35.67
N THR A 126 25.11 41.39 35.32
CA THR A 126 24.01 40.63 35.95
C THR A 126 24.59 39.60 36.92
N ASN A 127 23.91 39.35 38.04
CA ASN A 127 24.26 38.31 39.03
C ASN A 127 25.65 38.47 39.69
N GLY A 128 26.08 39.70 40.03
CA GLY A 128 27.31 39.95 40.78
C GLY A 128 28.62 39.73 39.98
N GLN A 129 28.52 39.70 38.64
CA GLN A 129 29.66 39.68 37.72
C GLN A 129 30.02 41.11 37.30
N ASN A 130 31.04 41.72 37.91
CA ASN A 130 31.44 43.11 37.61
C ASN A 130 31.98 43.26 36.18
N TYR A 131 31.74 44.43 35.55
CA TYR A 131 32.51 44.82 34.37
C TYR A 131 33.98 44.95 34.78
N GLN A 132 34.81 44.03 34.30
CA GLN A 132 36.24 44.08 34.52
C GLN A 132 36.85 44.94 33.40
N HIS A 133 37.67 45.94 33.75
CA HIS A 133 38.38 46.81 32.78
C HIS A 133 39.34 46.06 31.83
N ASN A 134 39.42 44.74 31.92
CA ASN A 134 40.14 43.88 31.00
C ASN A 134 39.32 43.45 29.76
N GLN A 135 38.03 43.79 29.68
CA GLN A 135 37.15 43.54 28.53
C GLN A 135 36.77 44.87 27.87
N LEU A 136 37.42 45.22 26.75
CA LEU A 136 37.08 46.39 25.94
C LEU A 136 36.49 45.94 24.61
N PHE A 137 35.33 46.46 24.22
CA PHE A 137 34.80 46.22 22.89
C PHE A 137 35.27 47.35 21.96
N LEU A 138 36.07 47.02 20.96
CA LEU A 138 36.54 47.98 19.96
C LEU A 138 35.61 47.96 18.75
N VAL A 139 35.16 49.14 18.33
CA VAL A 139 34.27 49.32 17.18
C VAL A 139 35.11 49.63 15.95
N TYR A 140 34.97 48.79 14.92
CA TYR A 140 35.67 48.94 13.65
C TYR A 140 34.70 49.28 12.52
N TYR A 141 35.12 50.19 11.63
CA TYR A 141 34.47 50.46 10.35
C TYR A 141 35.45 50.15 9.23
N ASP A 142 35.10 49.21 8.33
CA ASP A 142 35.99 48.76 7.25
C ASP A 142 37.41 48.40 7.75
N GLY A 143 37.49 47.75 8.91
CA GLY A 143 38.74 47.32 9.54
C GLY A 143 39.54 48.43 10.26
N ARG A 144 39.05 49.68 10.30
CA ARG A 144 39.68 50.78 11.08
C ARG A 144 38.92 51.01 12.39
N ALA A 145 39.66 51.14 13.49
CA ALA A 145 39.06 51.43 14.79
C ALA A 145 38.48 52.86 14.81
N ILE A 146 37.21 52.99 15.18
CA ILE A 146 36.50 54.28 15.21
C ILE A 146 36.00 54.64 16.61
N GLY A 147 36.05 53.69 17.55
CA GLY A 147 35.60 53.88 18.92
C GLY A 147 35.75 52.62 19.76
N GLY A 148 35.27 52.69 20.99
CA GLY A 148 35.23 51.55 21.90
C GLY A 148 34.15 51.69 22.98
N SER A 149 34.01 50.65 23.81
CA SER A 149 33.08 50.63 24.94
C SER A 149 33.66 51.29 26.20
N SER A 150 32.82 51.96 26.98
CA SER A 150 33.14 52.56 28.27
C SER A 150 31.98 52.35 29.25
N PRO A 151 32.19 51.82 30.46
CA PRO A 151 31.13 51.69 31.47
C PRO A 151 30.42 53.01 31.79
N GLU A 152 31.15 54.12 31.81
CA GLU A 152 30.60 55.41 32.25
C GLU A 152 29.78 56.12 31.16
N THR A 153 30.02 55.79 29.88
CA THR A 153 29.37 56.44 28.73
C THR A 153 28.76 55.48 27.71
N LEU A 154 28.78 54.17 27.97
CA LEU A 154 28.53 53.06 27.04
C LEU A 154 29.53 52.99 25.88
N PHE A 155 29.60 54.02 25.04
CA PHE A 155 30.55 54.09 23.93
C PHE A 155 31.32 55.40 23.93
N PHE A 156 32.48 55.41 23.28
CA PHE A 156 33.27 56.61 23.00
C PHE A 156 33.93 56.48 21.62
N THR A 157 34.25 57.61 20.97
CA THR A 157 34.94 57.62 19.67
C THR A 157 36.46 57.61 19.86
N ALA A 158 37.19 57.08 18.87
CA ALA A 158 38.65 57.19 18.80
C ALA A 158 39.11 58.66 18.80
N ALA A 159 40.39 58.95 19.00
CA ALA A 159 40.87 60.34 18.88
C ALA A 159 40.99 60.79 17.41
N ASP A 160 41.16 59.82 16.50
CA ASP A 160 41.52 59.99 15.09
C ASP A 160 40.44 59.41 14.14
N TYR A 161 39.16 59.47 14.51
CA TYR A 161 38.05 58.98 13.65
C TYR A 161 37.82 59.81 12.38
N SER A 162 38.45 60.99 12.25
CA SER A 162 38.26 61.92 11.13
C SER A 162 38.42 61.31 9.72
N PRO A 163 39.38 60.40 9.44
CA PRO A 163 39.58 59.85 8.09
C PRO A 163 38.43 59.00 7.55
N VAL A 164 37.51 58.53 8.40
CA VAL A 164 36.36 57.71 7.98
C VAL A 164 35.03 58.47 8.04
N LEU A 165 35.03 59.67 8.64
CA LEU A 165 33.84 60.48 8.86
C LEU A 165 33.12 60.79 7.54
N ASP A 166 33.85 61.23 6.52
CA ASP A 166 33.29 61.53 5.19
C ASP A 166 32.55 60.34 4.54
N SER A 167 33.03 59.12 4.77
CA SER A 167 32.40 57.89 4.26
C SER A 167 31.09 57.59 4.98
N MET A 168 31.06 57.80 6.30
CA MET A 168 29.88 57.58 7.12
C MET A 168 28.81 58.67 6.89
N ILE A 169 29.22 59.92 6.68
CA ILE A 169 28.32 61.03 6.30
C ILE A 169 27.61 60.71 4.97
N ARG A 170 28.36 60.26 3.95
CA ARG A 170 27.78 59.89 2.64
C ARG A 170 26.75 58.78 2.73
N LYS A 171 26.88 57.90 3.72
CA LYS A 171 25.93 56.82 4.03
C LYS A 171 24.84 57.24 5.02
N GLY A 172 24.66 58.54 5.25
CA GLY A 172 23.52 59.10 5.97
C GLY A 172 23.65 59.15 7.50
N ILE A 173 24.86 59.07 8.06
CA ILE A 173 25.06 59.35 9.49
C ILE A 173 24.93 60.86 9.75
N PRO A 174 24.12 61.28 10.72
CA PRO A 174 24.04 62.69 11.12
C PRO A 174 25.31 63.13 11.85
N VAL A 175 25.97 64.17 11.33
CA VAL A 175 27.13 64.85 11.95
C VAL A 175 27.04 66.37 11.71
N ASN A 176 27.73 67.17 12.52
CA ASN A 176 27.85 68.62 12.34
C ASN A 176 29.26 68.99 11.83
N SER A 177 29.34 69.78 10.76
CA SER A 177 30.58 70.14 10.07
C SER A 177 31.43 71.23 10.76
N GLU A 178 30.92 71.93 11.78
CA GLU A 178 31.69 73.01 12.43
C GLU A 178 32.14 72.72 13.87
N PHE A 179 31.37 72.05 14.75
CA PHE A 179 31.85 71.76 16.13
C PHE A 179 31.27 70.50 16.79
N ASN A 180 30.72 69.54 16.04
CA ASN A 180 30.17 68.30 16.60
C ASN A 180 29.19 68.58 17.77
N THR A 181 28.18 69.43 17.61
CA THR A 181 26.94 69.33 18.41
C THR A 181 25.85 68.85 17.48
N ILE A 182 24.88 68.06 17.96
CA ILE A 182 23.68 67.76 17.16
C ILE A 182 23.00 69.06 16.78
N THR A 183 23.07 69.42 15.50
CA THR A 183 22.19 70.40 14.88
C THR A 183 21.91 69.94 13.46
N GLU A 184 20.62 69.74 13.21
CA GLU A 184 19.97 69.52 11.92
C GLU A 184 20.43 68.28 11.15
N PHE A 185 19.76 67.17 11.48
CA PHE A 185 19.76 66.00 10.64
C PHE A 185 19.33 66.36 9.21
N THR A 186 20.21 66.18 8.24
CA THR A 186 19.91 66.45 6.83
C THR A 186 19.02 65.36 6.18
N ASP A 187 18.83 64.21 6.86
CA ASP A 187 18.00 63.10 6.39
C ASP A 187 16.87 62.78 7.39
N ASN A 188 15.67 63.28 7.09
CA ASN A 188 14.44 63.02 7.85
C ASN A 188 14.16 61.51 8.04
N THR A 189 14.63 60.66 7.13
CA THR A 189 14.43 59.21 7.17
C THR A 189 15.21 58.56 8.31
N ASN A 190 16.50 58.89 8.45
CA ASN A 190 17.35 58.32 9.51
C ASN A 190 16.97 58.86 10.90
N CYS A 191 16.48 60.10 10.99
CA CYS A 191 15.89 60.62 12.25
C CYS A 191 14.71 59.78 12.70
N SER A 192 13.82 59.48 11.77
CA SER A 192 12.60 58.70 12.04
C SER A 192 12.95 57.27 12.47
N ARG A 193 13.99 56.67 11.87
CA ARG A 193 14.55 55.36 12.24
C ARG A 193 15.20 55.37 13.62
N ILE A 194 16.06 56.36 13.91
CA ILE A 194 16.71 56.51 15.21
C ILE A 194 15.67 56.78 16.30
N LYS A 195 14.65 57.60 16.00
CA LYS A 195 13.53 57.84 16.91
C LYS A 195 12.78 56.55 17.24
N PHE A 196 12.46 55.72 16.25
CA PHE A 196 11.85 54.40 16.47
C PHE A 196 12.69 53.53 17.42
N TRP A 197 14.00 53.45 17.19
CA TRP A 197 14.91 52.70 18.06
C TRP A 197 14.96 53.27 19.48
N LEU A 198 15.05 54.59 19.61
CA LEU A 198 15.18 55.27 20.91
C LEU A 198 13.89 55.17 21.75
N ASP A 199 12.74 55.34 21.11
CA ASP A 199 11.42 55.12 21.74
C ASP A 199 11.30 53.65 22.18
N SER A 200 11.68 52.69 21.32
CA SER A 200 11.66 51.26 21.66
C SER A 200 12.59 50.93 22.85
N LEU A 201 13.78 51.53 22.89
CA LEU A 201 14.77 51.34 23.94
C LEU A 201 14.31 51.92 25.29
N LEU A 202 13.66 53.08 25.29
CA LEU A 202 13.23 53.76 26.52
C LEU A 202 11.89 53.24 27.07
N GLU A 203 10.97 52.86 26.19
CA GLU A 203 9.58 52.50 26.53
C GLU A 203 9.34 50.98 26.62
N GLY A 204 10.22 50.15 26.04
CA GLY A 204 10.14 48.69 26.14
C GLY A 204 9.08 48.05 25.23
N THR A 205 9.00 48.51 23.98
CA THR A 205 8.08 47.97 22.97
C THR A 205 8.76 46.93 22.08
N GLY A 206 8.00 45.96 21.55
CA GLY A 206 8.53 44.94 20.63
C GLY A 206 9.10 43.68 21.28
N GLY A 207 8.79 43.42 22.56
CA GLY A 207 9.21 42.20 23.29
C GLY A 207 10.46 42.34 24.15
N ASN A 208 11.15 43.49 24.10
CA ASN A 208 12.34 43.77 24.90
C ASN A 208 12.02 44.59 26.18
N PRO A 209 12.71 44.37 27.31
CA PRO A 209 12.58 45.23 28.47
C PRO A 209 13.07 46.65 28.12
N PRO A 210 12.47 47.72 28.68
CA PRO A 210 13.06 49.05 28.56
C PRO A 210 14.49 49.01 29.10
N ILE A 211 15.41 49.81 28.53
CA ILE A 211 16.82 49.85 28.93
C ILE A 211 17.00 50.07 30.44
N GLN A 212 16.01 50.70 31.09
CA GLN A 212 15.91 50.79 32.54
C GLN A 212 15.93 49.40 33.20
N LYS A 213 15.20 48.39 32.74
CA LYS A 213 15.27 47.01 33.28
C LYS A 213 16.56 46.27 32.92
N LEU A 214 17.21 46.64 31.82
CA LEU A 214 18.48 46.03 31.38
C LEU A 214 19.69 46.57 32.16
N ILE A 215 19.62 47.83 32.60
CA ILE A 215 20.64 48.50 33.42
C ILE A 215 20.32 48.36 34.93
N PHE A 216 19.04 48.39 35.32
CA PHE A 216 18.56 48.17 36.70
C PHE A 216 17.98 46.76 36.85
N ASN A 217 18.82 45.75 37.01
CA ASN A 217 18.33 44.45 37.44
C ASN A 217 18.32 44.38 38.98
N ASN A 218 17.24 44.88 39.61
CA ASN A 218 16.82 44.70 41.01
C ASN A 218 17.90 44.32 42.05
N THR A 219 19.03 45.04 42.12
CA THR A 219 20.01 44.91 43.20
C THR A 219 20.01 46.21 44.00
N PRO A 220 19.43 46.21 45.21
CA PRO A 220 19.45 47.36 46.13
C PRO A 220 20.86 47.75 46.61
N GLU A 221 21.90 47.05 46.16
CA GLU A 221 23.27 47.12 46.67
C GLU A 221 24.29 47.76 45.71
N SER A 222 23.86 48.26 44.54
CA SER A 222 24.76 49.03 43.66
C SER A 222 25.25 50.30 44.36
N ASP A 223 26.54 50.61 44.23
CA ASP A 223 27.14 51.74 44.92
C ASP A 223 26.61 53.09 44.38
N PRO A 224 26.61 54.17 45.20
CA PRO A 224 26.05 55.47 44.81
C PRO A 224 26.63 56.07 43.51
N LYS A 225 27.89 55.77 43.17
CA LYS A 225 28.55 56.27 41.96
C LYS A 225 27.97 55.59 40.72
N THR A 226 27.78 54.28 40.78
CA THR A 226 27.15 53.50 39.69
C THR A 226 25.71 53.96 39.46
N GLN A 227 24.91 54.16 40.52
CA GLN A 227 23.54 54.68 40.39
C GLN A 227 23.49 56.07 39.75
N LEU A 228 24.40 56.97 40.12
CA LEU A 228 24.49 58.30 39.55
C LEU A 228 24.84 58.27 38.05
N ILE A 229 25.76 57.40 37.64
CA ILE A 229 26.14 57.22 36.24
C ILE A 229 24.97 56.70 35.41
N ILE A 230 24.21 55.73 35.93
CA ILE A 230 23.02 55.20 35.26
C ILE A 230 21.97 56.30 35.05
N LEU A 231 21.72 57.12 36.08
CA LEU A 231 20.81 58.27 35.97
C LEU A 231 21.28 59.29 34.94
N LYS A 232 22.59 59.57 34.89
CA LYS A 232 23.20 60.45 33.89
C LYS A 232 23.04 59.91 32.45
N LEU A 233 23.25 58.61 32.23
CA LEU A 233 23.06 57.95 30.94
C LEU A 233 21.59 57.99 30.47
N LEU A 234 20.64 57.68 31.35
CA LEU A 234 19.22 57.79 31.03
C LEU A 234 18.81 59.22 30.72
N GLY A 235 19.36 60.20 31.47
CA GLY A 235 19.22 61.61 31.16
C GLY A 235 19.70 61.95 29.75
N ALA A 236 20.87 61.47 29.34
CA ALA A 236 21.43 61.72 28.01
C ALA A 236 20.57 61.12 26.87
N PHE A 237 20.02 59.91 27.05
CA PHE A 237 19.08 59.31 26.09
C PHE A 237 17.74 60.03 26.03
N ARG A 238 17.18 60.47 27.17
CA ARG A 238 15.93 61.26 27.21
C ARG A 238 16.11 62.65 26.61
N ASP A 239 17.25 63.29 26.83
CA ASP A 239 17.62 64.52 26.15
C ASP A 239 17.67 64.29 24.62
N TRP A 240 18.16 63.12 24.17
CA TRP A 240 18.13 62.76 22.74
C TRP A 240 16.72 62.52 22.21
N GLN A 241 15.85 61.88 22.99
CA GLN A 241 14.46 61.65 22.64
C GLN A 241 13.70 62.98 22.50
N THR A 242 13.99 63.93 23.40
CA THR A 242 13.43 65.29 23.37
C THR A 242 13.91 66.06 22.14
N ASP A 243 15.22 65.98 21.82
CA ASP A 243 15.80 66.59 20.61
C ASP A 243 15.18 66.03 19.31
N LEU A 244 14.62 64.81 19.35
CA LEU A 244 13.96 64.14 18.22
C LEU A 244 12.42 64.29 18.19
N SER A 245 11.83 65.03 19.13
CA SER A 245 10.37 65.14 19.28
C SER A 245 9.63 65.70 18.05
N GLY A 246 10.30 66.47 17.20
CA GLY A 246 9.75 67.00 15.94
C GLY A 246 9.64 65.98 14.79
N TYR A 247 10.18 64.76 14.94
CA TYR A 247 10.13 63.71 13.93
C TYR A 247 9.10 62.64 14.28
N GLN A 248 8.47 62.01 13.28
CA GLN A 248 7.64 60.83 13.50
C GLN A 248 8.49 59.56 13.54
N ALA A 249 8.19 58.60 14.42
CA ALA A 249 8.88 57.33 14.44
C ALA A 249 8.61 56.54 13.15
N ALA A 250 9.65 55.95 12.55
CA ALA A 250 9.51 55.19 11.32
C ALA A 250 8.68 53.91 11.53
N THR A 251 7.74 53.64 10.63
CA THR A 251 6.91 52.43 10.62
C THR A 251 7.55 51.31 9.79
N GLY A 252 7.20 50.04 10.09
CA GLY A 252 7.66 48.90 9.28
C GLY A 252 9.13 48.52 9.53
N LEU A 253 9.65 48.82 10.73
CA LEU A 253 10.96 48.40 11.19
C LEU A 253 10.83 47.41 12.35
N THR A 254 11.82 46.55 12.49
CA THR A 254 12.02 45.69 13.66
C THR A 254 13.48 45.76 14.10
N ILE A 255 13.75 45.41 15.35
CA ILE A 255 15.13 45.20 15.83
C ILE A 255 15.56 43.79 15.39
N ASP A 256 16.73 43.67 14.76
CA ASP A 256 17.26 42.36 14.38
C ASP A 256 17.93 41.68 15.57
N GLU A 257 17.15 40.86 16.28
CA GLU A 257 17.57 40.04 17.42
C GLU A 257 18.73 39.08 17.08
N SER A 258 18.90 38.70 15.81
CA SER A 258 19.87 37.69 15.37
C SER A 258 21.23 38.25 14.94
N SER A 259 21.34 39.58 14.77
CA SER A 259 22.54 40.24 14.22
C SER A 259 23.18 41.24 15.19
N ALA A 260 23.10 41.00 16.50
CA ALA A 260 23.86 41.78 17.47
C ALA A 260 25.36 41.72 17.13
N LEU A 261 26.04 42.89 17.12
CA LEU A 261 27.47 42.96 16.79
C LEU A 261 28.38 42.37 17.87
N ILE A 262 27.83 42.06 19.04
CA ILE A 262 28.51 41.42 20.17
C ILE A 262 27.71 40.18 20.55
N ASN A 263 28.38 39.06 20.82
CA ASN A 263 27.75 37.79 21.18
C ASN A 263 28.15 37.34 22.60
N SER A 264 28.00 38.22 23.61
CA SER A 264 28.45 37.93 24.99
C SER A 264 27.30 37.96 25.99
N GLY A 265 26.97 36.80 26.55
CA GLY A 265 25.95 36.63 27.60
C GLY A 265 26.33 37.21 28.98
N VAL A 266 27.36 38.06 29.08
CA VAL A 266 27.90 38.57 30.35
C VAL A 266 27.59 40.07 30.54
N LEU A 267 27.29 40.82 29.48
CA LEU A 267 27.00 42.26 29.55
C LEU A 267 25.77 42.63 28.69
N ASN A 268 24.58 42.32 29.21
CA ASN A 268 23.30 42.41 28.51
C ASN A 268 23.05 43.80 27.87
N VAL A 269 23.49 44.89 28.52
CA VAL A 269 23.32 46.25 27.98
C VAL A 269 24.01 46.46 26.62
N TYR A 270 25.20 45.88 26.41
CA TYR A 270 25.93 46.02 25.13
C TYR A 270 25.37 45.12 24.05
N PHE A 271 24.92 43.91 24.42
CA PHE A 271 24.21 43.01 23.50
C PHE A 271 22.96 43.70 22.93
N GLU A 272 22.15 44.30 23.78
CA GLU A 272 20.91 44.99 23.40
C GLU A 272 21.17 46.26 22.57
N LEU A 273 22.15 47.09 22.98
CA LEU A 273 22.49 48.33 22.25
C LEU A 273 23.12 48.10 20.88
N THR A 274 23.63 46.89 20.61
CA THR A 274 24.31 46.56 19.35
C THR A 274 23.45 45.78 18.36
N LYS A 275 22.16 45.63 18.63
CA LYS A 275 21.18 45.09 17.68
C LYS A 275 20.81 46.16 16.63
N PRO A 276 21.09 45.95 15.33
CA PRO A 276 20.77 46.92 14.30
C PRO A 276 19.26 46.88 13.95
N LEU A 277 18.76 47.97 13.37
CA LEU A 277 17.43 47.99 12.78
C LEU A 277 17.38 47.18 11.47
N GLN A 278 16.23 46.57 11.19
CA GLN A 278 15.91 45.94 9.91
C GLN A 278 14.47 46.26 9.48
N ALA A 279 14.17 46.10 8.19
CA ALA A 279 12.80 46.16 7.71
C ALA A 279 11.95 45.04 8.33
N ALA A 280 10.70 45.32 8.71
CA ALA A 280 9.75 44.32 9.15
C ALA A 280 9.48 43.34 7.99
N GLN A 281 9.64 42.03 8.24
CA GLN A 281 9.32 41.03 7.23
C GLN A 281 7.81 41.05 6.96
N SER A 282 7.40 41.37 5.73
CA SER A 282 6.05 41.05 5.27
C SER A 282 5.93 39.52 5.19
N SER A 283 4.80 39.01 5.64
CA SER A 283 4.45 37.58 5.55
C SER A 283 4.34 37.06 4.12
N GLU A 284 4.35 37.94 3.12
CA GLU A 284 4.40 37.61 1.70
C GLU A 284 5.50 38.42 1.02
N ALA A 285 6.60 37.76 0.72
CA ALA A 285 7.71 38.35 -0.02
C ALA A 285 7.46 38.33 -1.54
N SER A 286 6.35 37.82 -2.05
CA SER A 286 6.05 37.73 -3.50
C SER A 286 4.54 37.76 -3.75
N ASP A 287 4.11 38.48 -4.79
CA ASP A 287 2.75 38.46 -5.33
C ASP A 287 2.50 37.29 -6.30
N LEU A 288 3.47 36.38 -6.47
CA LEU A 288 3.46 35.31 -7.48
C LEU A 288 3.61 33.92 -6.88
N TYR A 289 3.27 33.74 -5.60
CA TYR A 289 3.32 32.42 -5.02
C TYR A 289 2.33 31.48 -5.70
N LEU A 290 2.68 30.20 -5.78
CA LEU A 290 1.75 29.16 -6.16
C LEU A 290 0.65 29.06 -5.09
N ALA A 291 -0.63 29.18 -5.48
CA ALA A 291 -1.78 29.13 -4.57
C ALA A 291 -2.17 27.68 -4.20
N THR A 292 -1.18 26.86 -3.89
CA THR A 292 -1.31 25.54 -3.28
C THR A 292 -0.13 25.28 -2.36
N THR A 293 -0.35 24.48 -1.32
CA THR A 293 0.73 24.07 -0.41
C THR A 293 1.38 22.82 -0.94
N SER A 294 2.70 22.86 -1.15
CA SER A 294 3.44 21.66 -1.54
C SER A 294 3.65 20.73 -0.36
N ARG A 295 3.73 19.42 -0.65
CA ARG A 295 3.92 18.39 0.38
C ARG A 295 5.27 18.46 1.06
N ASN A 296 6.29 18.84 0.30
CA ASN A 296 7.64 19.01 0.82
C ASN A 296 7.79 20.36 1.55
N GLY A 297 6.70 21.09 1.84
CA GLY A 297 6.70 22.36 2.55
C GLY A 297 7.53 23.45 1.86
N LYS A 298 7.76 23.32 0.55
CA LYS A 298 8.40 24.38 -0.25
C LYS A 298 7.36 25.40 -0.72
N LYS A 299 7.77 26.66 -0.83
CA LYS A 299 7.01 27.70 -1.51
C LYS A 299 7.54 27.87 -2.94
N TYR A 300 6.65 28.01 -3.90
CA TYR A 300 7.00 28.15 -5.32
C TYR A 300 6.61 29.54 -5.80
N ILE A 301 7.55 30.30 -6.37
CA ILE A 301 7.30 31.58 -7.03
C ILE A 301 7.15 31.30 -8.54
N ILE A 302 6.00 31.61 -9.12
CA ILE A 302 5.69 31.28 -10.52
C ILE A 302 6.05 32.46 -11.43
N ILE A 303 7.13 32.32 -12.20
CA ILE A 303 7.59 33.33 -13.17
C ILE A 303 7.19 32.85 -14.57
N HIS A 304 6.24 33.55 -15.18
CA HIS A 304 5.72 33.26 -16.51
C HIS A 304 5.15 34.54 -17.14
N GLU A 305 5.08 34.62 -18.47
CA GLU A 305 4.55 35.82 -19.14
C GLU A 305 3.12 36.16 -18.68
N ASN A 306 2.29 35.15 -18.45
CA ASN A 306 0.91 35.35 -17.98
C ASN A 306 0.84 35.74 -16.49
N THR A 307 1.85 35.46 -15.66
CA THR A 307 1.90 36.00 -14.28
C THR A 307 2.32 37.46 -14.27
N LEU A 308 3.31 37.84 -15.08
CA LEU A 308 3.79 39.23 -15.16
C LEU A 308 2.78 40.19 -15.79
N LYS A 309 1.78 39.66 -16.51
CA LYS A 309 0.64 40.41 -17.08
C LYS A 309 -0.52 40.63 -16.09
N LEU A 310 -0.48 40.07 -14.87
CA LEU A 310 -1.60 40.14 -13.93
C LEU A 310 -1.90 41.56 -13.42
N ALA A 311 -0.86 42.40 -13.29
CA ALA A 311 -0.96 43.80 -12.88
C ALA A 311 0.27 44.59 -13.33
N ASP A 312 0.15 45.92 -13.38
CA ASP A 312 1.25 46.82 -13.70
C ASP A 312 2.27 46.98 -12.58
N GLU A 313 1.79 47.04 -11.34
CA GLU A 313 2.65 47.09 -10.15
C GLU A 313 2.63 45.73 -9.45
N LEU A 314 3.64 44.90 -9.75
CA LEU A 314 3.74 43.54 -9.24
C LEU A 314 5.08 43.30 -8.56
N VAL A 315 5.04 42.74 -7.36
CA VAL A 315 6.22 42.31 -6.58
C VAL A 315 6.55 40.87 -6.91
N VAL A 316 7.66 40.66 -7.61
CA VAL A 316 8.13 39.32 -7.98
C VAL A 316 8.75 38.64 -6.77
N PHE A 317 9.65 39.34 -6.09
CA PHE A 317 10.22 38.90 -4.82
C PHE A 317 10.84 40.10 -4.08
N ASP A 318 10.45 40.35 -2.84
CA ASP A 318 10.94 41.40 -1.96
C ASP A 318 10.81 42.80 -2.60
N THR A 319 11.91 43.45 -2.96
CA THR A 319 11.87 44.75 -3.68
C THR A 319 11.97 44.59 -5.20
N ILE A 320 12.06 43.37 -5.73
CA ILE A 320 12.14 43.11 -7.17
C ILE A 320 10.74 43.27 -7.76
N ARG A 321 10.60 44.23 -8.67
CA ARG A 321 9.39 44.49 -9.45
C ARG A 321 9.48 43.88 -10.85
N LYS A 322 8.35 43.70 -11.53
CA LYS A 322 8.28 43.01 -12.83
C LYS A 322 9.18 43.65 -13.90
N GLU A 323 9.27 44.97 -13.92
CA GLU A 323 10.08 45.77 -14.85
C GLU A 323 11.59 45.57 -14.65
N ASN A 324 11.99 45.08 -13.48
CA ASN A 324 13.38 44.84 -13.11
C ASN A 324 13.76 43.35 -13.22
N ILE A 325 12.88 42.48 -13.74
CA ILE A 325 13.25 41.11 -14.07
C ILE A 325 13.97 41.13 -15.43
N PRO A 326 15.22 40.64 -15.52
CA PRO A 326 15.87 40.37 -16.80
C PRO A 326 15.04 39.39 -17.67
N ASP A 327 15.37 39.27 -18.96
CA ASP A 327 14.70 38.29 -19.82
C ASP A 327 14.90 36.86 -19.27
N PHE A 328 13.83 36.35 -18.65
CA PHE A 328 13.83 35.07 -17.96
C PHE A 328 13.63 33.88 -18.92
N ARG A 329 13.38 34.12 -20.21
CA ARG A 329 13.20 33.04 -21.20
C ARG A 329 14.44 32.17 -21.34
N SER A 330 15.63 32.77 -21.16
CA SER A 330 16.93 32.09 -21.17
C SER A 330 17.31 31.40 -19.85
N TRP A 331 16.52 31.59 -18.79
CA TRP A 331 16.83 31.03 -17.48
C TRP A 331 16.54 29.52 -17.44
N LYS A 332 17.13 28.85 -16.46
CA LYS A 332 16.85 27.44 -16.14
C LYS A 332 15.37 27.24 -15.78
N SER A 333 14.93 25.99 -15.69
CA SER A 333 13.54 25.68 -15.32
C SER A 333 13.17 26.11 -13.90
N SER A 334 14.15 26.24 -13.00
CA SER A 334 13.96 26.71 -11.63
C SER A 334 15.25 27.23 -11.01
N GLY A 335 15.14 27.92 -9.89
CA GLY A 335 16.30 28.38 -9.13
C GLY A 335 15.97 28.88 -7.72
N ILE A 336 17.03 29.00 -6.92
CA ILE A 336 16.95 29.53 -5.55
C ILE A 336 17.34 31.00 -5.46
N GLU A 337 17.61 31.65 -6.60
CA GLU A 337 17.98 33.07 -6.66
C GLU A 337 17.25 33.76 -7.81
N ILE A 338 16.68 34.94 -7.58
CA ILE A 338 16.07 35.79 -8.61
C ILE A 338 16.90 37.08 -8.69
N ASN A 339 17.43 37.40 -9.87
CA ASN A 339 18.20 38.63 -10.11
C ASN A 339 19.32 38.87 -9.06
N GLY A 340 20.08 37.81 -8.73
CA GLY A 340 21.18 37.85 -7.77
C GLY A 340 20.77 37.85 -6.29
N ARG A 341 19.47 37.82 -5.98
CA ARG A 341 18.96 37.70 -4.60
C ARG A 341 18.59 36.27 -4.26
N LYS A 342 19.15 35.76 -3.17
CA LYS A 342 18.78 34.45 -2.61
C LYS A 342 17.35 34.46 -2.07
N LEU A 343 16.60 33.44 -2.46
CA LEU A 343 15.28 33.17 -1.94
C LEU A 343 15.37 32.60 -0.52
N PRO A 344 14.31 32.73 0.31
CA PRO A 344 14.28 32.18 1.65
C PRO A 344 14.40 30.66 1.62
N ASN A 345 14.82 30.07 2.75
CA ASN A 345 14.89 28.61 2.89
C ASN A 345 13.57 27.95 2.48
N ARG A 346 13.67 26.85 1.72
CA ARG A 346 12.53 26.10 1.14
C ARG A 346 11.68 26.92 0.16
N THR A 347 12.21 27.97 -0.47
CA THR A 347 11.53 28.70 -1.55
C THR A 347 12.27 28.51 -2.87
N LEU A 348 11.54 28.26 -3.95
CA LEU A 348 12.06 28.05 -5.30
C LEU A 348 11.27 28.92 -6.28
N TRP A 349 11.92 29.62 -7.19
CA TRP A 349 11.21 30.15 -8.35
C TRP A 349 11.19 29.10 -9.46
N VAL A 350 10.09 29.01 -10.19
CA VAL A 350 9.90 28.04 -11.27
C VAL A 350 9.35 28.71 -12.51
N LYS A 351 9.87 28.28 -13.66
CA LYS A 351 9.26 28.49 -14.97
C LYS A 351 8.34 27.29 -15.23
N PRO A 352 7.02 27.45 -15.06
CA PRO A 352 6.10 26.33 -14.87
C PRO A 352 6.05 25.37 -16.08
N GLU A 353 6.18 25.87 -17.30
CA GLU A 353 6.18 25.09 -18.54
C GLU A 353 7.42 24.19 -18.71
N ASP A 354 8.54 24.52 -18.07
CA ASP A 354 9.76 23.70 -18.10
C ASP A 354 9.91 22.85 -16.84
N TYR A 355 9.38 23.32 -15.70
CA TYR A 355 9.51 22.64 -14.41
C TYR A 355 8.42 21.60 -14.17
N PHE A 356 7.18 21.89 -14.56
CA PHE A 356 6.06 20.97 -14.36
C PHE A 356 5.75 20.09 -15.57
N LEU A 357 6.12 20.52 -16.79
CA LEU A 357 5.79 19.78 -18.00
C LEU A 357 6.94 18.92 -18.50
N SER A 358 6.62 17.72 -18.95
CA SER A 358 7.55 16.77 -19.58
C SER A 358 8.15 17.36 -20.87
N ASP A 359 9.32 16.89 -21.28
CA ASP A 359 9.88 17.20 -22.60
C ASP A 359 9.29 16.31 -23.70
N TYR A 360 8.65 15.21 -23.30
CA TYR A 360 8.06 14.23 -24.20
C TYR A 360 6.57 14.11 -23.97
N LEU A 361 5.82 14.07 -25.06
CA LEU A 361 4.40 13.76 -25.09
C LEU A 361 4.23 12.42 -25.80
N TYR A 362 3.67 11.43 -25.10
CA TYR A 362 3.43 10.12 -25.67
C TYR A 362 2.04 10.07 -26.29
N MET A 363 1.93 9.53 -27.51
CA MET A 363 0.69 9.31 -28.22
C MET A 363 0.36 7.82 -28.29
N ASN A 364 -0.89 7.45 -28.03
CA ASN A 364 -1.42 6.11 -28.24
C ASN A 364 -2.31 6.08 -29.50
N ASP A 365 -1.84 5.43 -30.55
CA ASP A 365 -2.49 5.36 -31.88
C ASP A 365 -3.55 4.25 -32.01
N ARG A 366 -3.59 3.25 -31.10
CA ARG A 366 -4.50 2.08 -31.19
C ARG A 366 -5.61 2.05 -30.11
N GLY A 367 -5.60 2.99 -29.17
CA GLY A 367 -6.80 3.64 -28.59
C GLY A 367 -6.95 3.64 -27.05
N LYS A 368 -8.20 3.75 -26.55
CA LYS A 368 -8.63 3.96 -25.13
C LYS A 368 -7.63 3.77 -23.97
N LEU A 369 -6.89 4.82 -23.60
CA LEU A 369 -6.49 5.15 -22.24
C LEU A 369 -7.77 5.27 -21.38
N LEU A 370 -8.07 4.28 -20.54
CA LEU A 370 -9.27 4.30 -19.66
C LEU A 370 -9.03 5.06 -18.34
N SER A 371 -7.91 5.78 -18.26
CA SER A 371 -7.65 6.86 -17.31
C SER A 371 -8.41 8.13 -17.75
N ASP A 372 -8.72 9.09 -16.89
CA ASP A 372 -9.35 10.38 -17.27
C ASP A 372 -8.38 11.24 -18.14
N ALA A 373 -8.01 10.75 -19.32
CA ALA A 373 -7.15 11.42 -20.27
C ALA A 373 -7.92 12.60 -20.88
N PRO A 374 -7.33 13.80 -20.95
CA PRO A 374 -7.98 14.94 -21.57
C PRO A 374 -8.27 14.66 -23.04
N MET A 375 -9.48 14.99 -23.49
CA MET A 375 -9.91 14.85 -24.88
C MET A 375 -9.25 15.95 -25.74
N ILE A 376 -8.74 15.62 -26.93
CA ILE A 376 -8.28 16.61 -27.93
C ILE A 376 -9.47 17.06 -28.76
N ASP A 377 -9.85 18.34 -28.71
CA ASP A 377 -10.83 18.94 -29.65
C ASP A 377 -12.13 18.12 -29.86
N GLY A 378 -12.56 17.34 -28.85
CA GLY A 378 -13.72 16.45 -28.92
C GLY A 378 -13.51 15.11 -29.66
N GLN A 379 -12.29 14.77 -30.11
CA GLN A 379 -11.93 13.51 -30.75
C GLN A 379 -11.01 12.64 -29.88
N ALA A 380 -11.19 11.31 -29.97
CA ALA A 380 -10.42 10.32 -29.22
C ALA A 380 -9.03 10.10 -29.83
N LYS A 381 -8.08 11.00 -29.54
CA LYS A 381 -6.65 10.73 -29.60
C LYS A 381 -6.09 10.87 -28.20
N GLU A 382 -5.33 9.90 -27.74
CA GLU A 382 -5.08 9.71 -26.31
C GLU A 382 -3.61 9.78 -26.01
N TYR A 383 -3.26 10.83 -25.30
CA TYR A 383 -1.89 11.16 -24.96
C TYR A 383 -1.67 10.95 -23.47
N SER A 384 -0.42 10.70 -23.08
CA SER A 384 -0.05 10.89 -21.68
C SER A 384 -0.28 12.35 -21.28
N LEU A 385 -0.54 12.60 -19.99
CA LEU A 385 -0.44 13.96 -19.47
C LEU A 385 1.05 14.28 -19.39
N PRO A 386 1.56 15.32 -20.06
CA PRO A 386 2.97 15.66 -20.01
C PRO A 386 3.28 16.38 -18.70
N LEU A 387 2.95 15.79 -17.56
CA LEU A 387 3.13 16.32 -16.21
C LEU A 387 4.22 15.51 -15.50
N ARG A 388 5.23 16.20 -14.99
CA ARG A 388 6.33 15.59 -14.22
C ARG A 388 5.92 15.29 -12.78
N ARG A 389 6.75 14.53 -12.07
CA ARG A 389 6.55 14.23 -10.64
C ARG A 389 6.42 15.48 -9.78
N GLU A 390 7.19 16.52 -10.08
CA GLU A 390 7.22 17.81 -9.38
C GLU A 390 5.85 18.49 -9.37
N PHE A 391 5.03 18.29 -10.41
CA PHE A 391 3.65 18.79 -10.45
C PHE A 391 2.80 18.12 -9.36
N PHE A 392 2.92 16.81 -9.21
CA PHE A 392 2.14 16.03 -8.23
C PHE A 392 2.65 16.18 -6.78
N GLU A 393 3.78 16.86 -6.56
CA GLU A 393 4.18 17.35 -5.23
C GLU A 393 3.33 18.54 -4.76
N CYS A 394 2.75 19.28 -5.70
CA CYS A 394 1.98 20.51 -5.46
C CYS A 394 0.48 20.29 -5.62
N PHE A 395 0.07 19.38 -6.51
CA PHE A 395 -1.33 19.10 -6.84
C PHE A 395 -1.71 17.66 -6.55
N SER A 396 -2.89 17.45 -5.98
CA SER A 396 -3.39 16.14 -5.58
C SER A 396 -4.87 15.98 -5.88
N GLY A 397 -5.30 14.76 -6.20
CA GLY A 397 -6.68 14.46 -6.53
C GLY A 397 -6.95 14.60 -8.02
N SER A 398 -7.31 13.49 -8.67
CA SER A 398 -7.62 13.46 -10.10
C SER A 398 -8.75 14.42 -10.46
N GLU A 399 -9.81 14.48 -9.66
CA GLU A 399 -10.94 15.39 -9.89
C GLU A 399 -10.53 16.87 -9.85
N GLU A 400 -9.67 17.28 -8.92
CA GLU A 400 -9.17 18.67 -8.87
C GLU A 400 -8.33 19.00 -10.10
N ILE A 401 -7.44 18.09 -10.51
CA ILE A 401 -6.60 18.28 -11.69
C ILE A 401 -7.45 18.40 -12.95
N ILE A 402 -8.41 17.49 -13.15
CA ILE A 402 -9.24 17.47 -14.35
C ILE A 402 -10.24 18.64 -14.37
N SER A 403 -10.97 18.89 -13.28
CA SER A 403 -12.05 19.89 -13.26
C SER A 403 -11.57 21.33 -13.07
N LYS A 404 -10.55 21.57 -12.24
CA LYS A 404 -10.10 22.93 -11.89
C LYS A 404 -8.89 23.37 -12.70
N LEU A 405 -7.90 22.48 -12.86
CA LEU A 405 -6.69 22.80 -13.64
C LEU A 405 -6.93 22.63 -15.14
N ASN A 406 -7.93 21.83 -15.53
CA ASN A 406 -8.47 21.73 -16.89
C ASN A 406 -7.36 21.56 -17.94
N PRO A 407 -6.62 20.43 -17.92
CA PRO A 407 -5.65 20.11 -18.94
C PRO A 407 -6.37 19.94 -20.30
N VAL A 408 -5.86 20.58 -21.33
CA VAL A 408 -6.40 20.56 -22.69
C VAL A 408 -5.27 20.29 -23.67
N LEU A 409 -5.55 19.48 -24.68
CA LEU A 409 -4.65 19.24 -25.81
C LEU A 409 -5.33 19.78 -27.08
N ARG A 410 -4.59 20.51 -27.91
CA ARG A 410 -5.09 21.11 -29.16
C ARG A 410 -4.19 20.74 -30.32
N GLN A 411 -4.78 20.41 -31.48
CA GLN A 411 -4.02 20.21 -32.71
C GLN A 411 -3.55 21.57 -33.28
N LYS A 412 -2.26 21.70 -33.60
CA LYS A 412 -1.66 22.92 -34.18
C LYS A 412 -0.80 22.58 -35.40
N GLY A 413 -1.44 22.41 -36.56
CA GLY A 413 -0.76 21.86 -37.73
C GLY A 413 -0.39 20.39 -37.50
N ASN A 414 0.88 20.03 -37.69
CA ASN A 414 1.40 18.69 -37.35
C ASN A 414 1.77 18.53 -35.88
N ASP A 415 1.73 19.61 -35.10
CA ASP A 415 2.12 19.62 -33.69
C ASP A 415 0.91 19.51 -32.77
N ILE A 416 1.16 19.21 -31.50
CA ILE A 416 0.18 19.15 -30.42
C ILE A 416 0.54 20.18 -29.35
N GLU A 417 -0.38 21.07 -28.99
CA GLU A 417 -0.21 22.01 -27.88
C GLU A 417 -0.94 21.50 -26.64
N PHE A 418 -0.21 21.32 -25.54
CA PHE A 418 -0.78 21.05 -24.22
C PHE A 418 -0.95 22.35 -23.46
N GLU A 419 -2.12 22.56 -22.88
CA GLU A 419 -2.48 23.70 -22.04
C GLU A 419 -2.96 23.21 -20.68
N ILE A 420 -2.57 23.88 -19.59
CA ILE A 420 -3.11 23.62 -18.25
C ILE A 420 -3.17 24.92 -17.43
N LYS A 421 -4.18 25.04 -16.57
CA LYS A 421 -4.29 26.18 -15.64
C LYS A 421 -3.50 25.92 -14.37
N ILE A 422 -2.71 26.90 -13.95
CA ILE A 422 -1.98 26.88 -12.68
C ILE A 422 -2.53 27.97 -11.75
N PRO A 423 -2.89 27.65 -10.50
CA PRO A 423 -3.34 28.65 -9.55
C PRO A 423 -2.16 29.40 -8.92
N VAL A 424 -2.19 30.71 -8.99
CA VAL A 424 -1.24 31.63 -8.35
C VAL A 424 -1.97 32.51 -7.35
N GLU A 425 -1.30 32.85 -6.25
CA GLU A 425 -1.77 33.75 -5.22
C GLU A 425 -1.31 35.16 -5.59
N PHE A 426 -2.27 36.05 -5.80
CA PHE A 426 -2.03 37.44 -6.13
C PHE A 426 -2.78 38.32 -5.12
N LYS A 427 -2.06 39.07 -4.28
CA LYS A 427 -2.61 39.92 -3.22
C LYS A 427 -3.63 39.18 -2.33
N GLY A 428 -3.26 37.98 -1.86
CA GLY A 428 -4.12 37.11 -1.05
C GLY A 428 -5.34 36.52 -1.77
N GLN A 429 -5.45 36.69 -3.10
CA GLN A 429 -6.51 36.10 -3.92
C GLN A 429 -5.98 35.06 -4.89
N LYS A 430 -6.67 33.94 -5.00
CA LYS A 430 -6.35 32.88 -5.96
C LYS A 430 -6.76 33.30 -7.38
N ARG A 431 -5.80 33.33 -8.30
CA ARG A 431 -6.00 33.53 -9.74
C ARG A 431 -5.46 32.34 -10.52
N TYR A 432 -5.99 32.09 -11.71
CA TYR A 432 -5.51 31.01 -12.58
C TYR A 432 -4.81 31.60 -13.80
N ILE A 433 -3.59 31.15 -14.06
CA ILE A 433 -2.86 31.44 -15.31
C ILE A 433 -2.91 30.22 -16.21
N LEU A 434 -2.87 30.43 -17.52
CA LEU A 434 -2.67 29.36 -18.50
C LEU A 434 -1.18 29.20 -18.77
N ILE A 435 -0.68 27.97 -18.75
CA ILE A 435 0.65 27.61 -19.26
C ILE A 435 0.46 26.64 -20.43
N SER A 436 1.35 26.69 -21.43
CA SER A 436 1.30 25.77 -22.55
C SER A 436 2.68 25.32 -23.02
N LYS A 437 2.73 24.15 -23.68
CA LYS A 437 3.93 23.63 -24.34
C LYS A 437 3.52 22.92 -25.63
N VAL A 438 4.26 23.17 -26.71
CA VAL A 438 4.01 22.59 -28.04
C VAL A 438 4.95 21.41 -28.27
N TYR A 439 4.42 20.29 -28.75
CA TYR A 439 5.12 19.04 -29.03
C TYR A 439 5.03 18.74 -30.52
N GLY A 440 6.19 18.49 -31.16
CA GLY A 440 6.26 18.17 -32.58
C GLY A 440 7.24 17.04 -32.87
N ASP A 441 7.26 16.61 -34.13
CA ASP A 441 8.18 15.60 -34.65
C ASP A 441 9.52 16.25 -35.03
N ASP A 442 10.39 16.42 -34.03
CA ASP A 442 11.78 16.83 -34.24
C ASP A 442 12.63 15.57 -34.02
N ASN A 443 13.19 14.97 -35.09
CA ASN A 443 14.05 13.74 -35.13
C ASN A 443 15.09 13.62 -33.98
N GLY A 444 14.67 13.45 -32.73
CA GLY A 444 15.51 13.40 -31.53
C GLY A 444 16.20 14.71 -31.11
N GLN A 445 16.10 15.82 -31.86
CA GLN A 445 16.77 17.08 -31.55
C GLN A 445 15.77 18.17 -31.15
N GLY A 446 15.40 18.21 -29.87
CA GLY A 446 14.48 19.22 -29.35
C GLY A 446 14.99 20.64 -29.57
N SER A 447 14.18 21.48 -30.22
CA SER A 447 14.39 22.93 -30.28
C SER A 447 14.16 23.55 -28.90
N ALA A 448 14.93 24.58 -28.51
CA ALA A 448 14.80 25.21 -27.19
C ALA A 448 13.35 25.69 -26.90
N GLY A 449 12.70 25.09 -25.89
CA GLY A 449 11.32 25.40 -25.49
C GLY A 449 10.22 24.60 -26.20
N ARG A 450 10.57 23.67 -27.10
CA ARG A 450 9.63 22.79 -27.81
C ARG A 450 9.79 21.34 -27.32
N GLY A 451 8.68 20.67 -27.07
CA GLY A 451 8.66 19.26 -26.67
C GLY A 451 8.69 18.31 -27.88
N ILE A 452 8.99 17.05 -27.62
CA ILE A 452 9.08 15.98 -28.62
C ILE A 452 7.80 15.13 -28.54
N LEU A 453 7.15 14.93 -29.69
CA LEU A 453 6.05 13.99 -29.83
C LEU A 453 6.61 12.58 -30.05
N LEU A 454 6.31 11.65 -29.15
CA LEU A 454 6.66 10.25 -29.30
C LEU A 454 5.53 9.53 -30.02
N ASP A 455 5.65 9.45 -31.35
CA ASP A 455 4.82 8.60 -32.20
C ASP A 455 5.57 7.29 -32.50
N LYS A 456 5.36 6.28 -31.66
CA LYS A 456 5.96 4.95 -31.87
C LYS A 456 4.86 3.98 -32.29
N ASN A 457 5.16 3.18 -33.31
CA ASN A 457 4.29 2.13 -33.89
C ASN A 457 3.80 1.03 -32.91
N TYR A 458 4.05 1.16 -31.60
CA TYR A 458 3.74 0.13 -30.60
C TYR A 458 3.31 0.75 -29.25
N ASN A 459 2.15 0.31 -28.74
CA ASN A 459 1.60 0.74 -27.45
C ASN A 459 1.72 -0.39 -26.41
N PRO A 460 2.36 -0.15 -25.26
CA PRO A 460 2.45 -1.15 -24.19
C PRO A 460 1.07 -1.40 -23.57
N ALA A 461 0.74 -2.67 -23.31
CA ALA A 461 -0.44 -3.06 -22.55
C ALA A 461 -0.18 -2.92 -21.04
N LEU A 462 -0.93 -2.02 -20.41
CA LEU A 462 -0.80 -1.69 -19.00
C LEU A 462 -2.13 -1.96 -18.29
N ALA A 463 -2.09 -2.69 -17.18
CA ALA A 463 -3.29 -2.99 -16.40
C ALA A 463 -3.00 -2.91 -14.90
N VAL A 464 -3.97 -2.41 -14.12
CA VAL A 464 -3.90 -2.35 -12.66
C VAL A 464 -5.04 -3.16 -12.05
N TRP A 465 -4.75 -3.93 -11.00
CA TRP A 465 -5.76 -4.67 -10.25
C TRP A 465 -5.50 -4.61 -8.72
N PRO A 466 -6.54 -4.52 -7.89
CA PRO A 466 -7.93 -4.24 -8.25
C PRO A 466 -8.18 -2.74 -8.47
N ASN A 467 -9.18 -2.39 -9.26
CA ASN A 467 -9.57 -1.01 -9.56
C ASN A 467 -10.49 -0.39 -8.48
N PHE A 468 -10.09 -0.46 -7.21
CA PHE A 468 -10.77 0.25 -6.13
C PHE A 468 -9.79 0.75 -5.08
N TYR A 469 -10.19 1.75 -4.33
CA TYR A 469 -9.43 2.23 -3.17
C TYR A 469 -10.21 2.02 -1.88
N ASP A 470 -9.62 1.25 -0.97
CA ASP A 470 -10.09 1.12 0.41
C ASP A 470 -8.88 1.17 1.33
N ARG A 471 -8.96 1.92 2.44
CA ARG A 471 -7.85 2.03 3.40
C ARG A 471 -7.45 0.70 4.03
N ARG A 472 -8.37 -0.27 4.03
CA ARG A 472 -8.14 -1.59 4.59
C ARG A 472 -7.43 -2.50 3.59
N TRP A 473 -7.58 -2.27 2.28
CA TRP A 473 -6.95 -3.09 1.26
C TRP A 473 -5.52 -2.63 0.95
N GLY A 474 -4.56 -3.56 0.95
CA GLY A 474 -3.14 -3.25 0.87
C GLY A 474 -2.34 -4.00 -0.20
N ARG A 475 -2.99 -4.66 -1.17
CA ARG A 475 -2.30 -5.44 -2.22
C ARG A 475 -2.79 -5.06 -3.60
N TYR A 476 -1.95 -4.38 -4.37
CA TYR A 476 -2.26 -3.92 -5.70
C TYR A 476 -1.18 -4.39 -6.67
N PHE A 477 -1.57 -4.60 -7.92
CA PHE A 477 -0.71 -5.17 -8.94
C PHE A 477 -0.80 -4.34 -10.22
N ILE A 478 0.34 -4.15 -10.86
CA ILE A 478 0.44 -3.57 -12.21
C ILE A 478 1.13 -4.57 -13.12
N TYR A 479 0.57 -4.77 -14.29
CA TYR A 479 1.14 -5.58 -15.35
C TYR A 479 1.56 -4.70 -16.51
N ASN A 480 2.76 -4.97 -17.04
CA ASN A 480 3.34 -4.32 -18.21
C ASN A 480 3.92 -5.39 -19.14
N ASP A 481 3.58 -5.36 -20.43
CA ASP A 481 4.04 -6.29 -21.45
C ASP A 481 5.32 -5.87 -22.22
N GLN A 482 5.88 -4.69 -21.93
CA GLN A 482 7.04 -4.14 -22.63
C GLN A 482 8.05 -3.50 -21.67
N ALA A 483 8.39 -4.23 -20.61
CA ALA A 483 9.27 -3.71 -19.57
C ALA A 483 10.71 -3.36 -20.02
N LYS A 484 11.13 -3.85 -21.20
CA LYS A 484 12.42 -3.52 -21.81
C LYS A 484 12.48 -2.08 -22.32
N ASP A 485 11.42 -1.64 -22.98
CA ASP A 485 11.37 -0.35 -23.67
C ASP A 485 10.64 0.71 -22.85
N TYR A 486 9.73 0.31 -21.96
CA TYR A 486 8.92 1.22 -21.14
C TYR A 486 8.97 0.85 -19.66
N GLY A 487 9.14 1.86 -18.80
CA GLY A 487 9.03 1.74 -17.36
C GLY A 487 7.81 2.46 -16.82
N PHE A 488 7.10 1.82 -15.89
CA PHE A 488 5.93 2.38 -15.22
C PHE A 488 6.16 2.46 -13.73
N ILE A 489 5.99 3.64 -13.16
CA ILE A 489 6.28 3.92 -11.75
C ILE A 489 4.98 4.35 -11.06
N PRO A 490 4.39 3.49 -10.19
CA PRO A 490 3.18 3.85 -9.47
C PRO A 490 3.45 4.96 -8.45
N PHE A 491 2.49 5.86 -8.28
CA PHE A 491 2.56 6.98 -7.34
C PHE A 491 1.20 7.23 -6.69
N ASN A 492 1.20 7.37 -5.37
CA ASN A 492 0.02 7.68 -4.59
C ASN A 492 0.11 9.13 -4.12
N PHE A 493 -1.02 9.84 -4.15
CA PHE A 493 -1.06 11.21 -3.69
C PHE A 493 -0.64 11.28 -2.20
N TYR A 494 -1.22 10.51 -1.30
CA TYR A 494 -0.94 10.72 0.12
C TYR A 494 0.37 10.07 0.58
N TYR A 495 0.86 9.08 -0.17
CA TYR A 495 2.06 8.30 0.17
C TYR A 495 2.95 8.09 -1.07
N PRO A 496 3.79 9.07 -1.43
CA PRO A 496 4.58 9.05 -2.67
C PRO A 496 5.54 7.86 -2.80
N GLU A 497 6.06 7.39 -1.66
CA GLU A 497 6.90 6.19 -1.58
C GLU A 497 6.00 4.97 -1.40
N ILE A 498 5.68 4.33 -2.52
CA ILE A 498 5.01 3.03 -2.49
C ILE A 498 6.08 1.95 -2.53
N GLN A 499 6.13 1.12 -1.49
CA GLN A 499 6.93 -0.10 -1.54
C GLN A 499 6.40 -0.99 -2.64
N SER A 500 7.30 -1.47 -3.50
CA SER A 500 6.93 -2.30 -4.63
C SER A 500 7.96 -3.38 -4.91
N GLU A 501 7.49 -4.55 -5.32
CA GLU A 501 8.33 -5.66 -5.76
C GLU A 501 7.90 -6.09 -7.16
N ALA A 502 8.86 -6.15 -8.08
CA ALA A 502 8.63 -6.55 -9.46
C ALA A 502 9.22 -7.94 -9.73
N SER A 503 8.58 -8.69 -10.62
CA SER A 503 9.11 -9.95 -11.13
C SER A 503 8.84 -10.06 -12.63
N ASN A 504 9.86 -10.54 -13.35
CA ASN A 504 9.72 -10.90 -14.76
C ASN A 504 8.97 -12.23 -14.84
N ILE A 505 7.81 -12.22 -15.48
CA ILE A 505 7.06 -13.46 -15.75
C ILE A 505 7.65 -14.16 -16.97
N ASN A 506 8.04 -13.38 -17.97
CA ASN A 506 8.80 -13.82 -19.13
C ASN A 506 9.75 -12.70 -19.58
N ASN A 507 10.36 -12.83 -20.76
CA ASN A 507 11.38 -11.90 -21.25
C ASN A 507 10.89 -10.45 -21.42
N ASP A 508 9.59 -10.20 -21.58
CA ASP A 508 9.04 -8.87 -21.91
C ASP A 508 7.99 -8.39 -20.89
N ASN A 509 7.39 -9.32 -20.13
CA ASN A 509 6.28 -9.04 -19.23
C ASN A 509 6.72 -8.97 -17.75
N ILE A 510 6.33 -7.90 -17.07
CA ILE A 510 6.55 -7.70 -15.63
C ILE A 510 5.21 -7.58 -14.91
N VAL A 511 5.12 -8.22 -13.74
CA VAL A 511 4.14 -7.88 -12.71
C VAL A 511 4.85 -7.27 -11.52
N GLN A 512 4.30 -6.17 -11.04
CA GLN A 512 4.77 -5.47 -9.86
C GLN A 512 3.63 -5.39 -8.83
N GLU A 513 3.90 -5.88 -7.62
CA GLU A 513 3.02 -5.74 -6.45
C GLU A 513 3.40 -4.49 -5.67
N PHE A 514 2.41 -3.82 -5.10
CA PHE A 514 2.61 -2.62 -4.29
C PHE A 514 1.48 -2.41 -3.27
N SER A 515 1.75 -1.65 -2.19
CA SER A 515 0.91 -1.66 -0.99
C SER A 515 -0.26 -0.67 -0.96
N ARG A 516 -0.40 0.19 -1.98
CA ARG A 516 -1.42 1.26 -2.02
C ARG A 516 -1.87 1.54 -3.45
N PHE A 517 -3.14 1.84 -3.65
CA PHE A 517 -3.67 2.18 -4.98
C PHE A 517 -2.84 3.30 -5.65
N PRO A 518 -2.44 3.18 -6.92
CA PRO A 518 -1.66 4.20 -7.59
C PRO A 518 -2.61 5.25 -8.16
N ASP A 519 -2.60 6.47 -7.62
CA ASP A 519 -3.41 7.55 -8.19
C ASP A 519 -2.82 8.06 -9.52
N VAL A 520 -1.50 7.90 -9.70
CA VAL A 520 -0.75 8.29 -10.89
C VAL A 520 0.22 7.17 -11.26
N ILE A 521 0.41 6.93 -12.56
CA ILE A 521 1.50 6.11 -13.08
C ILE A 521 2.40 7.01 -13.93
N PHE A 522 3.66 7.15 -13.52
CA PHE A 522 4.66 7.82 -14.35
C PHE A 522 5.20 6.85 -15.39
N MET A 523 5.31 7.32 -16.62
CA MET A 523 5.83 6.55 -17.73
C MET A 523 7.23 7.03 -18.08
N THR A 524 8.11 6.09 -18.33
CA THR A 524 9.45 6.35 -18.86
C THR A 524 9.66 5.49 -20.09
N TYR A 525 10.41 6.00 -21.07
CA TYR A 525 10.83 5.20 -22.21
C TYR A 525 12.35 5.11 -22.26
N LEU A 526 12.87 3.98 -22.71
CA LEU A 526 14.29 3.80 -22.99
C LEU A 526 14.60 4.38 -24.37
N ASP A 527 15.38 5.45 -24.39
CA ASP A 527 15.95 5.95 -25.64
C ASP A 527 17.12 5.04 -26.04
N LYS A 528 16.95 4.31 -27.15
CA LYS A 528 17.91 3.31 -27.62
C LYS A 528 19.20 3.94 -28.15
N GLU A 529 19.15 5.20 -28.60
CA GLU A 529 20.34 5.90 -29.10
C GLU A 529 21.23 6.39 -27.96
N SER A 530 20.64 7.03 -26.94
CA SER A 530 21.38 7.52 -25.78
C SER A 530 21.56 6.48 -24.67
N GLY A 531 20.83 5.37 -24.70
CA GLY A 531 20.75 4.37 -23.64
C GLY A 531 20.11 4.88 -22.34
N SER A 532 19.51 6.08 -22.35
CA SER A 532 18.98 6.73 -21.16
C SER A 532 17.45 6.59 -21.07
N LYS A 533 16.94 6.44 -19.83
CA LYS A 533 15.49 6.51 -19.58
C LYS A 533 15.05 7.96 -19.59
N LYS A 534 14.01 8.26 -20.36
CA LYS A 534 13.40 9.59 -20.48
C LYS A 534 12.00 9.60 -19.88
N ASP A 535 11.63 10.69 -19.23
CA ASP A 535 10.28 10.91 -18.70
C ASP A 535 9.30 11.14 -19.86
N ALA A 536 8.25 10.32 -19.93
CA ALA A 536 7.22 10.36 -20.96
C ALA A 536 5.86 10.85 -20.43
N GLY A 537 5.87 11.49 -19.26
CA GLY A 537 4.68 12.02 -18.61
C GLY A 537 3.99 11.02 -17.68
N ALA A 538 2.73 11.29 -17.40
CA ALA A 538 1.95 10.62 -16.37
C ALA A 538 0.57 10.19 -16.87
N ILE A 539 0.03 9.16 -16.22
CA ILE A 539 -1.32 8.65 -16.45
C ILE A 539 -2.10 8.71 -15.13
N LEU A 540 -3.25 9.39 -15.13
CA LEU A 540 -4.08 9.60 -13.94
C LEU A 540 -5.12 8.48 -13.78
N LEU A 541 -5.05 7.68 -12.71
CA LEU A 541 -6.05 6.65 -12.49
C LEU A 541 -7.26 7.18 -11.73
N ARG A 542 -8.44 6.74 -12.15
CA ARG A 542 -9.68 6.95 -11.43
C ARG A 542 -9.96 5.73 -10.56
N ARG A 543 -9.94 5.94 -9.24
CA ARG A 543 -10.33 4.92 -8.27
C ARG A 543 -11.86 4.79 -8.19
N VAL A 544 -12.35 3.55 -8.10
CA VAL A 544 -13.72 3.27 -7.66
C VAL A 544 -13.75 3.26 -6.14
N THR A 545 -14.73 3.93 -5.54
CA THR A 545 -14.97 3.80 -4.11
C THR A 545 -15.86 2.59 -3.88
N PRO A 546 -15.49 1.67 -2.98
CA PRO A 546 -16.34 0.54 -2.66
C PRO A 546 -17.75 0.93 -2.20
N GLN A 547 -18.67 -0.01 -2.31
CA GLN A 547 -20.03 0.17 -1.80
C GLN A 547 -20.06 0.19 -0.26
N SER A 548 -21.23 0.43 0.32
CA SER A 548 -21.46 0.21 1.76
C SER A 548 -22.19 -1.12 1.94
N GLY A 549 -21.64 -2.00 2.78
CA GLY A 549 -22.15 -3.35 2.97
C GLY A 549 -22.20 -3.78 4.44
N SER A 550 -22.47 -5.06 4.65
CA SER A 550 -22.52 -5.70 5.97
C SER A 550 -21.44 -6.78 6.10
N HIS A 551 -21.45 -7.54 7.19
CA HIS A 551 -20.50 -8.65 7.37
C HIS A 551 -20.77 -9.76 6.34
N TRP A 552 -19.73 -10.35 5.77
CA TRP A 552 -19.84 -11.46 4.83
C TRP A 552 -19.40 -12.77 5.47
N SER A 553 -20.29 -13.77 5.49
CA SER A 553 -19.91 -15.17 5.71
C SER A 553 -19.78 -15.85 4.35
N VAL A 554 -18.59 -16.30 4.02
CA VAL A 554 -18.24 -16.97 2.75
C VAL A 554 -18.06 -18.46 3.02
N ALA A 555 -18.58 -19.30 2.14
CA ALA A 555 -18.30 -20.73 2.13
C ALA A 555 -17.53 -21.11 0.88
N VAL A 556 -16.45 -21.88 1.05
CA VAL A 556 -15.62 -22.38 -0.03
C VAL A 556 -15.56 -23.90 -0.01
N ASP A 557 -15.95 -24.50 -1.13
CA ASP A 557 -15.74 -25.92 -1.44
C ASP A 557 -14.56 -25.99 -2.41
N PHE A 558 -13.38 -26.22 -1.84
CA PHE A 558 -12.16 -26.48 -2.58
C PHE A 558 -12.18 -27.95 -3.04
N GLY A 559 -12.72 -28.21 -4.22
CA GLY A 559 -12.81 -29.55 -4.80
C GLY A 559 -11.59 -29.91 -5.67
N THR A 560 -11.36 -31.21 -5.85
CA THR A 560 -10.30 -31.75 -6.71
C THR A 560 -10.36 -31.23 -8.15
N SER A 561 -11.56 -31.20 -8.73
CA SER A 561 -11.77 -30.77 -10.13
C SER A 561 -12.30 -29.35 -10.23
N ASN A 562 -13.13 -28.92 -9.30
CA ASN A 562 -13.80 -27.61 -9.33
C ASN A 562 -13.86 -26.98 -7.94
N THR A 563 -13.67 -25.66 -7.90
CA THR A 563 -13.83 -24.85 -6.69
C THR A 563 -15.14 -24.07 -6.78
N ASN A 564 -15.97 -24.18 -5.73
CA ASN A 564 -17.23 -23.46 -5.60
C ASN A 564 -17.19 -22.51 -4.40
N ILE A 565 -17.88 -21.38 -4.52
CA ILE A 565 -17.85 -20.29 -3.55
C ILE A 565 -19.23 -19.64 -3.47
N TRP A 566 -19.79 -19.59 -2.28
CA TRP A 566 -21.04 -18.89 -1.97
C TRP A 566 -20.81 -17.95 -0.79
N TYR A 567 -21.68 -16.96 -0.62
CA TYR A 567 -21.62 -16.05 0.49
C TYR A 567 -23.01 -15.64 0.96
N LYS A 568 -23.11 -15.12 2.18
CA LYS A 568 -24.28 -14.39 2.68
C LYS A 568 -23.84 -13.09 3.35
N GLU A 569 -24.67 -12.08 3.22
CA GLU A 569 -24.49 -10.77 3.83
C GLU A 569 -25.35 -10.68 5.08
N GLY A 570 -24.74 -10.62 6.26
CA GLY A 570 -25.44 -10.72 7.54
C GLY A 570 -26.35 -11.95 7.60
N ASN A 571 -27.65 -11.73 7.83
CA ASN A 571 -28.67 -12.79 7.93
C ASN A 571 -29.39 -13.09 6.61
N SER A 572 -28.88 -12.62 5.47
CA SER A 572 -29.48 -12.90 4.17
C SER A 572 -29.36 -14.38 3.78
N ASN A 573 -30.13 -14.79 2.76
CA ASN A 573 -29.99 -16.12 2.19
C ASN A 573 -28.67 -16.25 1.42
N PRO A 574 -28.03 -17.44 1.46
CA PRO A 574 -26.84 -17.72 0.66
C PRO A 574 -27.05 -17.42 -0.81
N LYS A 575 -26.04 -16.79 -1.43
CA LYS A 575 -25.96 -16.51 -2.85
C LYS A 575 -24.65 -17.05 -3.40
N GLN A 576 -24.69 -17.53 -4.64
CA GLN A 576 -23.46 -17.89 -5.34
C GLN A 576 -22.62 -16.64 -5.58
N LEU A 577 -21.31 -16.73 -5.32
CA LEU A 577 -20.42 -15.61 -5.57
C LEU A 577 -20.21 -15.45 -7.08
N THR A 578 -20.18 -14.21 -7.55
CA THR A 578 -19.63 -13.85 -8.86
C THR A 578 -18.40 -13.01 -8.58
N ILE A 579 -17.24 -13.42 -9.09
CA ILE A 579 -16.02 -12.62 -8.94
C ILE A 579 -15.99 -11.66 -10.12
N ASN A 580 -16.14 -10.37 -9.83
CA ASN A 580 -16.15 -9.34 -10.85
C ASN A 580 -14.76 -9.17 -11.48
N ALA A 581 -14.74 -8.83 -12.77
CA ALA A 581 -13.54 -8.34 -13.40
C ALA A 581 -13.21 -6.95 -12.84
N LEU A 582 -12.34 -6.92 -11.83
CA LEU A 582 -11.84 -5.69 -11.23
C LEU A 582 -10.55 -5.11 -11.84
N PRO A 583 -10.00 -5.52 -13.01
CA PRO A 583 -8.85 -4.82 -13.55
C PRO A 583 -9.27 -3.51 -14.23
N VAL A 584 -8.42 -2.49 -14.16
CA VAL A 584 -8.48 -1.33 -15.05
C VAL A 584 -7.36 -1.44 -16.06
N TYR A 585 -7.73 -1.53 -17.34
CA TYR A 585 -6.78 -1.47 -18.44
C TYR A 585 -6.42 -0.02 -18.70
N VAL A 586 -5.19 0.36 -18.37
CA VAL A 586 -4.73 1.74 -18.42
C VAL A 586 -4.46 2.17 -19.85
N THR A 587 -4.00 1.27 -20.72
CA THR A 587 -3.87 1.48 -22.17
C THR A 587 -4.82 0.54 -22.92
N LYS A 588 -5.37 0.95 -24.07
CA LYS A 588 -6.22 0.05 -24.85
C LYS A 588 -5.36 -1.01 -25.48
N ILE A 589 -5.84 -2.22 -25.31
CA ILE A 589 -5.16 -3.38 -25.81
C ILE A 589 -5.81 -3.76 -27.15
N PRO A 590 -5.05 -3.87 -28.26
CA PRO A 590 -5.58 -4.29 -29.54
C PRO A 590 -6.30 -5.64 -29.40
N LYS A 591 -7.52 -5.77 -29.94
CA LYS A 591 -8.35 -6.98 -29.79
C LYS A 591 -7.65 -8.29 -30.21
N ASP A 592 -6.64 -8.19 -31.07
CA ASP A 592 -5.98 -9.33 -31.73
C ASP A 592 -4.51 -9.54 -31.28
N SER A 593 -4.02 -8.88 -30.23
CA SER A 593 -2.64 -9.15 -29.78
C SER A 593 -2.58 -10.41 -28.92
N GLU A 594 -1.86 -11.46 -29.31
CA GLU A 594 -1.50 -12.61 -28.44
C GLU A 594 -0.83 -12.18 -27.11
N VAL A 595 -0.37 -10.93 -27.05
CA VAL A 595 0.21 -10.24 -25.88
C VAL A 595 -0.83 -9.88 -24.80
N LEU A 596 -2.12 -9.79 -25.17
CA LEU A 596 -3.26 -9.54 -24.28
C LEU A 596 -3.42 -10.59 -23.18
N ASP A 597 -2.97 -11.81 -23.47
CA ASP A 597 -3.35 -12.93 -22.67
C ASP A 597 -2.59 -12.95 -21.34
N GLY A 598 -1.37 -12.38 -21.31
CA GLY A 598 -0.48 -12.28 -20.14
C GLY A 598 -1.20 -11.98 -18.83
N PHE A 599 -1.78 -10.78 -18.70
CA PHE A 599 -2.49 -10.38 -17.48
C PHE A 599 -3.81 -11.12 -17.27
N LYS A 600 -4.53 -11.45 -18.36
CA LYS A 600 -5.78 -12.21 -18.32
C LYS A 600 -5.59 -13.65 -17.83
N TYR A 601 -4.36 -14.16 -17.86
CA TYR A 601 -4.01 -15.45 -17.27
C TYR A 601 -3.93 -15.41 -15.74
N PHE A 602 -3.79 -14.22 -15.13
CA PHE A 602 -3.51 -14.12 -13.69
C PHE A 602 -4.73 -13.69 -12.90
N ILE A 603 -5.54 -12.80 -13.48
CA ILE A 603 -6.75 -12.26 -12.87
C ILE A 603 -7.90 -12.41 -13.88
N PRO A 604 -9.15 -12.66 -13.44
CA PRO A 604 -10.29 -12.69 -14.33
C PRO A 604 -10.43 -11.38 -15.12
N SER A 605 -10.39 -11.50 -16.45
CA SER A 605 -10.63 -10.37 -17.38
C SER A 605 -12.11 -10.12 -17.65
N GLU A 606 -12.94 -11.10 -17.30
CA GLU A 606 -14.39 -11.08 -17.36
C GLU A 606 -14.92 -11.62 -16.04
N ASN A 607 -16.19 -11.34 -15.74
CA ASN A 607 -16.82 -11.84 -14.53
C ASN A 607 -16.71 -13.37 -14.49
N LEU A 608 -16.03 -13.89 -13.47
CA LEU A 608 -15.82 -15.31 -13.32
C LEU A 608 -17.07 -15.92 -12.66
N ASN A 609 -17.74 -16.77 -13.44
CA ASN A 609 -18.81 -17.59 -12.94
C ASN A 609 -18.24 -18.74 -12.10
N ILE A 610 -18.83 -18.96 -10.95
CA ILE A 610 -18.53 -20.06 -10.05
C ILE A 610 -19.50 -21.22 -10.37
N PRO A 611 -19.12 -22.50 -10.23
CA PRO A 611 -17.77 -22.98 -9.93
C PRO A 611 -16.82 -22.88 -11.14
N PHE A 612 -15.53 -22.72 -10.87
CA PHE A 612 -14.48 -22.81 -11.89
C PHE A 612 -13.56 -24.00 -11.63
N VAL A 613 -12.70 -24.34 -12.59
CA VAL A 613 -11.83 -25.53 -12.53
C VAL A 613 -10.64 -25.28 -11.60
N THR A 614 -10.31 -26.26 -10.76
CA THR A 614 -9.21 -26.18 -9.78
C THR A 614 -7.85 -26.42 -10.46
N LEU A 615 -7.28 -25.37 -11.06
CA LEU A 615 -5.96 -25.41 -11.71
C LEU A 615 -5.05 -24.29 -11.22
N LEU A 616 -3.80 -24.62 -10.95
CA LEU A 616 -2.74 -23.67 -10.57
C LEU A 616 -1.72 -23.60 -11.69
N ARG A 617 -1.42 -22.40 -12.17
CA ARG A 617 -0.29 -22.13 -13.04
C ARG A 617 0.91 -21.71 -12.20
N ILE A 618 2.07 -22.26 -12.51
CA ILE A 618 3.38 -21.86 -11.98
C ILE A 618 4.21 -21.36 -13.17
N TYR A 619 4.79 -20.17 -13.07
CA TYR A 619 5.52 -19.59 -14.21
C TYR A 619 6.94 -20.14 -14.33
N GLN A 620 7.57 -20.50 -13.21
CA GLN A 620 8.94 -21.00 -13.17
C GLN A 620 9.04 -22.18 -12.20
N GLU A 621 9.67 -23.26 -12.63
CA GLU A 621 9.81 -24.48 -11.83
C GLU A 621 10.53 -24.19 -10.50
N GLY A 622 10.00 -24.72 -9.39
CA GLY A 622 10.53 -24.49 -8.04
C GLY A 622 10.19 -23.13 -7.41
N ARG A 623 9.52 -22.22 -8.14
CA ARG A 623 9.08 -20.92 -7.63
C ARG A 623 7.56 -20.88 -7.42
N ALA A 624 7.15 -20.90 -6.16
CA ALA A 624 5.79 -20.60 -5.74
C ALA A 624 5.83 -19.78 -4.43
N GLN A 625 6.43 -18.59 -4.44
CA GLN A 625 6.54 -17.73 -3.23
C GLN A 625 5.56 -16.56 -3.29
N ALA A 626 5.45 -15.93 -4.46
CA ALA A 626 4.72 -14.68 -4.62
C ALA A 626 3.52 -14.82 -5.56
N LEU A 627 2.33 -14.50 -5.04
CA LEU A 627 1.08 -14.48 -5.79
C LEU A 627 1.15 -13.51 -7.00
N LEU A 628 0.63 -13.94 -8.16
CA LEU A 628 0.67 -13.31 -9.49
C LEU A 628 2.07 -13.06 -10.08
N ARG A 629 3.14 -13.17 -9.29
CA ARG A 629 4.53 -13.04 -9.75
C ARG A 629 5.19 -14.38 -10.05
N ASP A 630 4.86 -15.40 -9.28
CA ASP A 630 5.36 -16.78 -9.44
C ASP A 630 4.25 -17.76 -9.83
N TYR A 631 3.02 -17.50 -9.39
CA TYR A 631 1.88 -18.39 -9.61
C TYR A 631 0.54 -17.65 -9.65
N ALA A 632 -0.45 -18.25 -10.30
CA ALA A 632 -1.84 -17.81 -10.28
C ALA A 632 -2.78 -18.99 -10.59
N ILE A 633 -4.08 -18.79 -10.41
CA ILE A 633 -5.09 -19.76 -10.83
C ILE A 633 -5.16 -19.72 -12.35
N GLN A 634 -5.18 -20.89 -13.00
CA GLN A 634 -5.39 -20.99 -14.44
C GLN A 634 -6.89 -20.95 -14.74
N PHE A 635 -7.37 -19.83 -15.28
CA PHE A 635 -8.76 -19.69 -15.71
C PHE A 635 -8.97 -20.22 -17.14
N LEU A 636 -9.71 -21.31 -17.29
CA LEU A 636 -10.03 -21.87 -18.63
C LEU A 636 -11.04 -21.03 -19.42
N SER A 637 -11.73 -20.09 -18.76
CA SER A 637 -12.61 -19.09 -19.41
C SER A 637 -11.83 -18.17 -20.34
N THR A 638 -10.61 -17.77 -19.94
CA THR A 638 -9.75 -16.87 -20.70
C THR A 638 -8.80 -17.62 -21.61
N SER A 639 -8.33 -18.80 -21.20
CA SER A 639 -7.49 -19.64 -22.05
C SER A 639 -7.71 -21.13 -21.80
N PRO A 640 -8.44 -21.80 -22.71
CA PRO A 640 -8.68 -23.23 -22.61
C PRO A 640 -7.54 -24.08 -23.19
N ASN A 641 -6.53 -23.46 -23.82
CA ASN A 641 -5.37 -24.15 -24.40
C ASN A 641 -4.19 -24.13 -23.41
N PHE A 642 -3.61 -25.30 -23.15
CA PHE A 642 -2.33 -25.40 -22.44
C PHE A 642 -1.19 -25.29 -23.44
N ASP A 643 -0.41 -24.21 -23.38
CA ASP A 643 0.88 -24.15 -24.05
C ASP A 643 1.85 -25.14 -23.37
N LYS A 644 2.69 -25.81 -24.16
CA LYS A 644 3.71 -26.76 -23.67
C LYS A 644 4.73 -26.10 -22.76
N SER A 645 4.89 -24.77 -22.85
CA SER A 645 5.76 -24.00 -21.95
C SER A 645 5.16 -23.77 -20.56
N MET A 646 3.87 -24.01 -20.36
CA MET A 646 3.14 -23.68 -19.13
C MET A 646 3.17 -24.84 -18.12
N ILE A 647 3.61 -24.56 -16.90
CA ILE A 647 3.51 -25.51 -15.79
C ILE A 647 2.13 -25.34 -15.15
N VAL A 648 1.18 -26.18 -15.55
CA VAL A 648 -0.16 -26.24 -14.93
C VAL A 648 -0.24 -27.47 -14.03
N LYS A 649 -0.59 -27.23 -12.77
CA LYS A 649 -0.83 -28.25 -11.76
C LYS A 649 -2.32 -28.41 -11.51
N SER A 650 -2.75 -29.65 -11.52
CA SER A 650 -4.10 -30.11 -11.18
C SER A 650 -4.02 -31.06 -9.98
N ASP A 651 -5.17 -31.55 -9.51
CA ASP A 651 -5.27 -32.40 -8.31
C ASP A 651 -4.56 -31.82 -7.06
N ILE A 652 -4.59 -30.49 -6.92
CA ILE A 652 -3.86 -29.73 -5.88
C ILE A 652 -4.35 -30.08 -4.46
N LYS A 653 -5.58 -30.62 -4.34
CA LYS A 653 -6.17 -31.01 -3.06
C LYS A 653 -5.47 -32.23 -2.46
N TRP A 654 -5.05 -33.20 -3.28
CA TRP A 654 -4.50 -34.49 -2.85
C TRP A 654 -3.06 -34.74 -3.31
N GLY A 655 -2.71 -34.29 -4.52
CA GLY A 655 -1.55 -34.75 -5.27
C GLY A 655 -0.30 -33.87 -5.21
N GLY A 656 -0.11 -32.99 -4.22
CA GLY A 656 0.97 -32.00 -4.32
C GLY A 656 1.57 -31.46 -3.03
N ILE A 657 2.86 -31.12 -3.15
CA ILE A 657 3.66 -30.28 -2.25
C ILE A 657 2.78 -29.23 -1.57
N GLU A 658 2.74 -29.20 -0.23
CA GLU A 658 1.90 -28.32 0.61
C GLU A 658 1.83 -26.86 0.10
N ARG A 659 2.94 -26.41 -0.49
CA ARG A 659 3.10 -25.10 -1.12
C ARG A 659 2.19 -24.81 -2.33
N HIS A 660 1.83 -25.81 -3.14
CA HIS A 660 0.87 -25.61 -4.25
C HIS A 660 -0.54 -25.39 -3.73
N GLN A 661 -0.93 -26.12 -2.68
CA GLN A 661 -2.21 -25.93 -2.01
C GLN A 661 -2.27 -24.54 -1.37
N GLU A 662 -1.20 -24.14 -0.68
CA GLU A 662 -1.06 -22.79 -0.11
C GLU A 662 -1.20 -21.71 -1.20
N ALA A 663 -0.50 -21.84 -2.32
CA ALA A 663 -0.54 -20.91 -3.44
C ALA A 663 -1.95 -20.77 -4.05
N PHE A 664 -2.66 -21.90 -4.27
CA PHE A 664 -4.02 -21.85 -4.80
C PHE A 664 -4.98 -21.15 -3.83
N ILE A 665 -4.91 -21.51 -2.54
CA ILE A 665 -5.75 -20.90 -1.49
C ILE A 665 -5.44 -19.42 -1.31
N GLU A 666 -4.16 -18.99 -1.38
CA GLU A 666 -3.78 -17.57 -1.33
C GLU A 666 -4.51 -16.77 -2.41
N HIS A 667 -4.54 -17.30 -3.64
CA HIS A 667 -5.19 -16.64 -4.74
C HIS A 667 -6.72 -16.57 -4.58
N ILE A 668 -7.36 -17.65 -4.10
CA ILE A 668 -8.80 -17.65 -3.76
C ILE A 668 -9.10 -16.56 -2.71
N CYS A 669 -8.32 -16.53 -1.64
CA CYS A 669 -8.47 -15.58 -0.55
C CYS A 669 -8.33 -14.13 -1.05
N MET A 670 -7.38 -13.88 -1.93
CA MET A 670 -7.18 -12.58 -2.57
C MET A 670 -8.36 -12.18 -3.46
N LEU A 671 -8.90 -13.08 -4.30
CA LEU A 671 -10.04 -12.77 -5.16
C LEU A 671 -11.32 -12.52 -4.34
N VAL A 672 -11.62 -13.40 -3.37
CA VAL A 672 -12.78 -13.26 -2.49
C VAL A 672 -12.67 -12.01 -1.62
N GLY A 673 -11.48 -11.74 -1.07
CA GLY A 673 -11.24 -10.55 -0.25
C GLY A 673 -11.43 -9.26 -1.05
N ALA A 674 -10.93 -9.21 -2.29
CA ALA A 674 -11.10 -8.06 -3.17
C ALA A 674 -12.57 -7.84 -3.51
N GLU A 675 -13.30 -8.91 -3.83
CA GLU A 675 -14.74 -8.86 -4.10
C GLU A 675 -15.54 -8.39 -2.88
N ALA A 676 -15.21 -8.91 -1.68
CA ALA A 676 -15.85 -8.50 -0.43
C ALA A 676 -15.62 -7.02 -0.12
N VAL A 677 -14.38 -6.54 -0.25
CA VAL A 677 -14.07 -5.12 -0.05
C VAL A 677 -14.79 -4.26 -1.08
N PHE A 678 -14.77 -4.63 -2.36
CA PHE A 678 -15.45 -3.89 -3.43
C PHE A 678 -16.95 -3.71 -3.17
N ASN A 679 -17.62 -4.74 -2.62
CA ASN A 679 -19.03 -4.71 -2.23
C ASN A 679 -19.26 -4.10 -0.83
N GLY A 680 -18.24 -3.54 -0.18
CA GLY A 680 -18.40 -2.80 1.06
C GLY A 680 -18.49 -3.65 2.32
N ALA A 681 -18.05 -4.92 2.28
CA ALA A 681 -18.12 -5.79 3.43
C ALA A 681 -17.40 -5.18 4.64
N THR A 682 -17.95 -5.31 5.84
CA THR A 682 -17.36 -4.75 7.07
C THR A 682 -16.40 -5.73 7.76
N GLY A 683 -16.53 -7.01 7.45
CA GLY A 683 -15.68 -8.10 7.90
C GLY A 683 -15.95 -9.35 7.07
N LEU A 684 -15.08 -10.34 7.21
CA LEU A 684 -15.11 -11.56 6.42
C LEU A 684 -14.94 -12.78 7.33
N GLU A 685 -15.84 -13.74 7.20
CA GLU A 685 -15.80 -15.05 7.86
C GLU A 685 -15.75 -16.14 6.79
N PHE A 686 -14.70 -16.97 6.81
CA PHE A 686 -14.61 -18.14 5.92
C PHE A 686 -15.10 -19.41 6.62
N ASN A 687 -15.98 -20.14 5.93
CA ASN A 687 -16.48 -21.47 6.25
C ASN A 687 -15.93 -22.44 5.20
N VAL A 688 -15.08 -23.37 5.59
CA VAL A 688 -14.38 -24.25 4.64
C VAL A 688 -14.77 -25.69 4.91
N SER A 689 -15.25 -26.40 3.90
CA SER A 689 -15.45 -27.84 4.01
C SER A 689 -14.14 -28.60 3.86
N TYR A 690 -14.07 -29.76 4.51
CA TYR A 690 -12.99 -30.72 4.29
C TYR A 690 -13.57 -32.10 3.94
N PRO A 691 -12.82 -32.91 3.16
CA PRO A 691 -13.21 -34.27 2.87
C PRO A 691 -13.32 -35.10 4.14
N LEU A 692 -14.29 -36.02 4.15
CA LEU A 692 -14.29 -37.11 5.14
C LEU A 692 -13.02 -37.96 5.03
N ALA A 693 -12.33 -37.90 3.88
CA ALA A 693 -11.11 -38.61 3.57
C ALA A 693 -9.86 -38.16 4.36
N PHE A 694 -9.87 -36.98 4.99
CA PHE A 694 -8.71 -36.44 5.72
C PHE A 694 -8.46 -37.14 7.07
N SER A 695 -7.19 -37.37 7.40
CA SER A 695 -6.75 -37.73 8.75
C SER A 695 -6.82 -36.52 9.70
N LEU A 696 -6.64 -36.74 11.01
CA LEU A 696 -6.53 -35.64 11.98
C LEU A 696 -5.36 -34.70 11.66
N MET A 697 -4.24 -35.25 11.17
CA MET A 697 -3.08 -34.45 10.76
C MET A 697 -3.36 -33.64 9.49
N ASP A 698 -4.02 -34.23 8.50
CA ASP A 698 -4.40 -33.52 7.26
C ASP A 698 -5.34 -32.35 7.56
N MET A 699 -6.34 -32.57 8.42
CA MET A 699 -7.26 -31.51 8.85
C MET A 699 -6.49 -30.37 9.52
N GLN A 700 -5.59 -30.68 10.46
CA GLN A 700 -4.77 -29.66 11.12
C GLN A 700 -3.89 -28.89 10.14
N SER A 701 -3.23 -29.56 9.19
CA SER A 701 -2.44 -28.87 8.17
C SER A 701 -3.30 -27.98 7.28
N TYR A 702 -4.42 -28.52 6.80
CA TYR A 702 -5.35 -27.80 5.95
C TYR A 702 -5.89 -26.52 6.62
N GLN A 703 -6.26 -26.59 7.90
CA GLN A 703 -6.69 -25.42 8.68
C GLN A 703 -5.57 -24.38 8.81
N ARG A 704 -4.33 -24.82 9.06
CA ARG A 704 -3.18 -23.91 9.15
C ARG A 704 -2.95 -23.19 7.82
N VAL A 705 -3.05 -23.89 6.69
CA VAL A 705 -2.91 -23.31 5.36
C VAL A 705 -3.99 -22.24 5.12
N TRP A 706 -5.26 -22.54 5.37
CA TRP A 706 -6.34 -21.55 5.26
C TRP A 706 -6.13 -20.37 6.19
N ARG A 707 -5.75 -20.62 7.45
CA ARG A 707 -5.51 -19.57 8.44
C ARG A 707 -4.37 -18.63 8.07
N SER A 708 -3.26 -19.18 7.59
CA SER A 708 -2.13 -18.41 7.09
C SER A 708 -2.56 -17.48 5.95
N ASN A 709 -3.25 -18.02 4.94
CA ASN A 709 -3.61 -17.27 3.73
C ASN A 709 -4.67 -16.19 3.97
N ILE A 710 -5.66 -16.48 4.80
CA ILE A 710 -6.71 -15.52 5.14
C ILE A 710 -6.12 -14.31 5.89
N ASN A 711 -5.16 -14.55 6.78
CA ASN A 711 -4.43 -13.46 7.46
C ASN A 711 -3.60 -12.62 6.48
N ARG A 712 -3.08 -13.21 5.40
CA ARG A 712 -2.31 -12.51 4.36
C ARG A 712 -3.15 -11.59 3.46
N ILE A 713 -4.48 -11.70 3.48
CA ILE A 713 -5.36 -10.76 2.74
C ILE A 713 -5.11 -9.33 3.24
N GLY A 714 -4.89 -9.17 4.56
CA GLY A 714 -4.57 -7.87 5.17
C GLY A 714 -5.68 -6.82 5.06
N ALA A 715 -6.90 -7.22 4.68
CA ALA A 715 -7.99 -6.34 4.26
C ALA A 715 -9.03 -5.98 5.32
N PHE A 716 -9.00 -6.62 6.50
CA PHE A 716 -9.95 -6.33 7.57
C PHE A 716 -9.25 -6.47 8.92
N ASP A 717 -9.57 -5.57 9.86
CA ASP A 717 -9.11 -5.67 11.25
C ASP A 717 -9.73 -6.89 11.98
N ASN A 718 -10.86 -7.39 11.47
CA ASN A 718 -11.64 -8.52 12.01
C ASN A 718 -11.89 -9.59 10.94
N VAL A 719 -10.84 -10.24 10.42
CA VAL A 719 -11.00 -11.46 9.63
C VAL A 719 -11.11 -12.65 10.57
N GLN A 720 -12.21 -13.39 10.50
CA GLN A 720 -12.41 -14.59 11.30
C GLN A 720 -12.47 -15.82 10.40
N ILE A 721 -12.08 -16.95 10.97
CA ILE A 721 -12.21 -18.25 10.31
C ILE A 721 -13.06 -19.11 11.20
N ASN A 722 -14.17 -19.56 10.66
CA ASN A 722 -14.99 -20.56 11.29
C ASN A 722 -14.73 -21.88 10.57
N ALA A 723 -13.59 -22.49 10.90
CA ALA A 723 -13.22 -23.81 10.39
C ALA A 723 -13.78 -24.95 11.27
N GLY A 724 -14.64 -24.62 12.23
CA GLY A 724 -15.17 -25.56 13.22
C GLY A 724 -14.12 -26.19 14.16
N ASP A 725 -14.57 -26.72 15.29
CA ASP A 725 -13.77 -27.70 16.04
C ASP A 725 -13.81 -29.03 15.26
N PHE A 726 -12.66 -29.42 14.68
CA PHE A 726 -12.53 -30.64 13.89
C PHE A 726 -12.88 -31.91 14.66
N ARG A 727 -12.75 -31.90 15.99
CA ARG A 727 -13.12 -33.06 16.83
C ARG A 727 -14.60 -33.39 16.71
N ASN A 728 -15.42 -32.43 16.30
CA ASN A 728 -16.86 -32.60 16.16
C ASN A 728 -17.30 -32.99 14.73
N GLN A 729 -16.40 -33.01 13.73
CA GLN A 729 -16.66 -33.38 12.33
C GLN A 729 -17.85 -32.65 11.65
N LYS A 730 -18.32 -31.51 12.20
CA LYS A 730 -19.53 -30.81 11.74
C LYS A 730 -19.40 -30.10 10.39
N PHE A 731 -18.17 -29.90 9.91
CA PHE A 731 -17.88 -29.13 8.70
C PHE A 731 -17.45 -30.04 7.52
N THR A 732 -17.74 -31.33 7.59
CA THR A 732 -17.49 -32.24 6.45
C THR A 732 -18.42 -31.92 5.28
N GLU A 733 -17.97 -32.22 4.06
CA GLU A 733 -18.77 -32.07 2.83
C GLU A 733 -20.12 -32.83 2.96
N SER A 734 -20.10 -34.05 3.51
CA SER A 734 -21.30 -34.87 3.71
C SER A 734 -22.35 -34.25 4.65
N VAL A 735 -21.92 -33.61 5.76
CA VAL A 735 -22.84 -32.89 6.67
C VAL A 735 -23.53 -31.75 5.93
N ALA A 736 -22.73 -30.95 5.21
CA ALA A 736 -23.23 -29.80 4.48
C ALA A 736 -24.22 -30.18 3.37
N VAL A 737 -23.96 -31.27 2.63
CA VAL A 737 -24.87 -31.79 1.60
C VAL A 737 -26.24 -32.16 2.19
N GLY A 738 -26.28 -32.86 3.33
CA GLY A 738 -27.55 -33.20 3.99
C GLY A 738 -28.36 -31.95 4.37
N ILE A 739 -27.68 -30.95 4.94
CA ILE A 739 -28.28 -29.65 5.31
C ILE A 739 -28.83 -28.92 4.07
N TYR A 740 -28.11 -28.94 2.95
CA TYR A 740 -28.58 -28.38 1.68
C TYR A 740 -29.90 -29.03 1.24
N PHE A 741 -29.99 -30.37 1.21
CA PHE A 741 -31.22 -31.04 0.81
C PHE A 741 -32.39 -30.73 1.75
N ASN A 742 -32.12 -30.55 3.05
CA ASN A 742 -33.15 -30.11 3.96
C ASN A 742 -33.61 -28.67 3.69
N LYS A 743 -32.70 -27.70 3.68
CA LYS A 743 -33.03 -26.27 3.61
C LYS A 743 -33.44 -25.79 2.22
N GLN A 744 -32.75 -26.27 1.18
CA GLN A 744 -32.95 -25.79 -0.19
C GLN A 744 -33.90 -26.70 -0.98
N ARG A 745 -33.99 -27.99 -0.64
CA ARG A 745 -34.82 -28.98 -1.37
C ARG A 745 -36.02 -29.48 -0.57
N ASN A 746 -36.23 -29.01 0.67
CA ASN A 746 -37.33 -29.42 1.55
C ASN A 746 -37.44 -30.95 1.71
N VAL A 747 -36.29 -31.62 1.78
CA VAL A 747 -36.21 -33.06 2.08
C VAL A 747 -36.16 -33.25 3.60
N ALA A 748 -37.06 -34.05 4.14
CA ALA A 748 -37.05 -34.39 5.56
C ALA A 748 -35.89 -35.37 5.82
N ILE A 749 -34.74 -34.84 6.26
CA ILE A 749 -33.51 -35.64 6.33
C ILE A 749 -33.50 -36.64 7.50
N PHE A 750 -34.21 -36.33 8.59
CA PHE A 750 -34.20 -37.12 9.83
C PHE A 750 -35.28 -38.21 9.89
N SER A 751 -36.49 -37.94 9.41
CA SER A 751 -37.60 -38.89 9.39
C SER A 751 -38.36 -38.74 8.06
N PRO A 752 -38.54 -39.82 7.29
CA PRO A 752 -38.25 -41.20 7.64
C PRO A 752 -36.75 -41.54 7.66
N GLY A 753 -35.86 -40.71 7.12
CA GLY A 753 -34.44 -41.00 6.99
C GLY A 753 -34.00 -40.85 5.54
N THR A 754 -32.72 -40.56 5.32
CA THR A 754 -32.21 -40.11 4.01
C THR A 754 -30.84 -40.67 3.69
N ILE A 755 -30.65 -41.11 2.45
CA ILE A 755 -29.35 -41.40 1.86
C ILE A 755 -28.96 -40.21 0.99
N CYS A 756 -27.85 -39.55 1.34
CA CYS A 756 -27.23 -38.53 0.51
C CYS A 756 -25.99 -39.13 -0.16
N ILE A 757 -25.91 -39.02 -1.49
CA ILE A 757 -24.79 -39.48 -2.31
C ILE A 757 -24.26 -38.26 -3.08
N ASP A 758 -23.10 -37.75 -2.69
CA ASP A 758 -22.37 -36.68 -3.36
C ASP A 758 -21.35 -37.29 -4.34
N VAL A 759 -21.66 -37.25 -5.64
CA VAL A 759 -20.84 -37.84 -6.70
C VAL A 759 -19.88 -36.79 -7.25
N GLY A 760 -18.62 -36.84 -6.79
CA GLY A 760 -17.55 -35.93 -7.18
C GLY A 760 -16.78 -36.33 -8.43
N GLY A 761 -15.57 -35.81 -8.57
CA GLY A 761 -14.63 -36.16 -9.65
C GLY A 761 -13.95 -37.52 -9.41
N GLY A 762 -13.23 -37.65 -8.30
CA GLY A 762 -12.50 -38.89 -7.95
C GLY A 762 -13.19 -39.80 -6.93
N THR A 763 -14.08 -39.25 -6.09
CA THR A 763 -14.79 -39.97 -5.02
C THR A 763 -16.29 -39.71 -5.05
N SER A 764 -17.06 -40.65 -4.49
CA SER A 764 -18.45 -40.42 -4.11
C SER A 764 -18.61 -40.52 -2.59
N ASP A 765 -19.07 -39.46 -1.96
CA ASP A 765 -19.32 -39.41 -0.52
C ASP A 765 -20.76 -39.79 -0.22
N ILE A 766 -20.94 -40.79 0.65
CA ILE A 766 -22.26 -41.33 1.03
C ILE A 766 -22.49 -41.01 2.49
N SER A 767 -23.66 -40.48 2.82
CA SER A 767 -24.13 -40.33 4.21
C SER A 767 -25.56 -40.81 4.40
N VAL A 768 -25.80 -41.50 5.52
CA VAL A 768 -27.12 -42.00 5.92
C VAL A 768 -27.57 -41.23 7.16
N TRP A 769 -28.71 -40.57 7.03
CA TRP A 769 -29.31 -39.70 8.04
C TRP A 769 -30.56 -40.33 8.62
N PHE A 770 -30.69 -40.31 9.94
CA PHE A 770 -31.88 -40.75 10.65
C PHE A 770 -31.89 -40.14 12.06
N ASP A 771 -33.05 -39.68 12.51
CA ASP A 771 -33.32 -39.22 13.88
C ASP A 771 -32.29 -38.19 14.42
N ALA A 772 -32.24 -37.02 13.78
CA ALA A 772 -31.32 -35.92 14.12
C ALA A 772 -29.81 -36.24 14.05
N ALA A 773 -29.42 -37.41 13.53
CA ALA A 773 -28.04 -37.86 13.48
C ALA A 773 -27.61 -38.39 12.11
N ILE A 774 -26.29 -38.32 11.85
CA ILE A 774 -25.65 -39.08 10.78
C ILE A 774 -25.38 -40.48 11.33
N GLN A 775 -26.11 -41.47 10.83
CA GLN A 775 -25.95 -42.87 11.19
C GLN A 775 -24.71 -43.46 10.55
N TYR A 776 -24.33 -43.03 9.36
CA TYR A 776 -23.09 -43.50 8.74
C TYR A 776 -22.62 -42.52 7.68
N GLN A 777 -21.31 -42.43 7.48
CA GLN A 777 -20.72 -41.69 6.37
C GLN A 777 -19.45 -42.40 5.87
N THR A 778 -19.28 -42.46 4.56
CA THR A 778 -18.12 -43.10 3.90
C THR A 778 -17.84 -42.45 2.55
N SER A 779 -16.67 -42.74 1.98
CA SER A 779 -16.24 -42.27 0.65
C SER A 779 -15.75 -43.45 -0.18
N VAL A 780 -16.21 -43.56 -1.43
CA VAL A 780 -15.84 -44.67 -2.35
C VAL A 780 -15.23 -44.14 -3.64
N LEU A 781 -14.27 -44.87 -4.22
CA LEU A 781 -13.54 -44.46 -5.44
C LEU A 781 -14.28 -44.81 -6.74
N ILE A 782 -15.58 -44.50 -6.80
CA ILE A 782 -16.42 -44.58 -8.01
C ILE A 782 -17.05 -43.20 -8.20
N ALA A 783 -16.66 -42.48 -9.26
CA ALA A 783 -16.99 -41.07 -9.45
C ALA A 783 -16.83 -40.61 -10.92
N GLY A 784 -16.80 -39.31 -11.17
CA GLY A 784 -16.68 -38.71 -12.50
C GLY A 784 -15.45 -39.12 -13.33
N ASP A 785 -14.36 -39.60 -12.72
CA ASP A 785 -13.15 -40.01 -13.44
C ASP A 785 -13.39 -41.13 -14.46
N TYR A 786 -14.34 -42.04 -14.19
CA TYR A 786 -14.74 -43.07 -15.15
C TYR A 786 -15.45 -42.48 -16.36
N ILE A 787 -16.23 -41.42 -16.15
CA ILE A 787 -16.88 -40.65 -17.22
C ILE A 787 -15.81 -39.93 -18.04
N SER A 788 -14.83 -39.29 -17.40
CA SER A 788 -13.68 -38.68 -18.08
C SER A 788 -12.91 -39.70 -18.90
N LYS A 789 -12.69 -40.92 -18.39
CA LYS A 789 -12.04 -42.02 -19.14
C LYS A 789 -12.84 -42.41 -20.39
N CYS A 790 -14.17 -42.49 -20.31
CA CYS A 790 -15.02 -42.73 -21.49
C CYS A 790 -14.78 -41.67 -22.57
N PHE A 791 -14.86 -40.39 -22.17
CA PHE A 791 -14.63 -39.27 -23.08
C PHE A 791 -13.21 -39.20 -23.60
N ARG A 792 -12.20 -39.64 -22.84
CA ARG A 792 -10.81 -39.68 -23.32
C ARG A 792 -10.60 -40.78 -24.35
N LYS A 793 -11.17 -41.96 -24.12
CA LYS A 793 -10.97 -43.14 -24.96
C LYS A 793 -11.71 -43.04 -26.29
N SER A 794 -12.97 -42.59 -26.28
CA SER A 794 -13.82 -42.61 -27.47
C SER A 794 -13.87 -41.25 -28.17
N GLU A 795 -13.23 -41.16 -29.33
CA GLU A 795 -13.37 -40.00 -30.22
C GLU A 795 -14.79 -39.85 -30.76
N ALA A 796 -15.45 -40.99 -31.06
CA ALA A 796 -16.83 -41.00 -31.50
C ALA A 796 -17.74 -40.36 -30.45
N LEU A 797 -17.63 -40.75 -29.17
CA LEU A 797 -18.41 -40.15 -28.08
C LEU A 797 -18.17 -38.62 -27.99
N ARG A 798 -16.92 -38.17 -28.05
CA ARG A 798 -16.63 -36.72 -28.07
C ARG A 798 -17.32 -36.04 -29.24
N ARG A 799 -17.21 -36.60 -30.45
CA ARG A 799 -17.81 -36.04 -31.67
C ARG A 799 -19.33 -35.97 -31.60
N GLU A 800 -20.00 -37.00 -31.09
CA GLU A 800 -21.47 -36.97 -30.96
C GLU A 800 -21.95 -35.91 -29.95
N ILE A 801 -21.19 -35.71 -28.85
CA ILE A 801 -21.57 -34.76 -27.79
C ILE A 801 -21.23 -33.31 -28.15
N PHE A 802 -20.00 -33.07 -28.62
CA PHE A 802 -19.48 -31.71 -28.86
C PHE A 802 -19.52 -31.29 -30.33
N GLY A 803 -19.64 -32.24 -31.27
CA GLY A 803 -19.63 -31.94 -32.70
C GLY A 803 -20.86 -31.14 -33.13
N GLY A 804 -20.62 -30.15 -34.00
CA GLY A 804 -21.68 -29.27 -34.51
C GLY A 804 -22.29 -28.36 -33.44
N ILE A 805 -21.57 -28.07 -32.34
CA ILE A 805 -21.92 -26.93 -31.47
C ILE A 805 -21.36 -25.67 -32.14
N GLU A 806 -22.23 -24.70 -32.45
CA GLU A 806 -21.78 -23.41 -32.98
C GLU A 806 -21.02 -22.65 -31.89
N THR A 807 -19.80 -22.20 -32.20
CA THR A 807 -18.96 -21.51 -31.21
C THR A 807 -18.43 -20.18 -31.73
N LYS A 808 -18.27 -19.23 -30.81
CA LYS A 808 -17.47 -18.01 -31.00
C LYS A 808 -16.07 -18.29 -30.44
N GLY A 809 -15.21 -18.96 -31.21
CA GLY A 809 -13.84 -19.30 -30.80
C GLY A 809 -13.36 -20.65 -31.35
N ASP A 810 -12.37 -21.24 -30.67
CA ASP A 810 -11.85 -22.56 -30.98
C ASP A 810 -12.92 -23.66 -30.78
N ASP A 811 -12.97 -24.60 -31.72
CA ASP A 811 -13.85 -25.77 -31.69
C ASP A 811 -13.58 -26.64 -30.43
N PRO A 812 -14.61 -26.95 -29.60
CA PRO A 812 -14.45 -27.77 -28.40
C PRO A 812 -13.79 -29.13 -28.67
N LEU A 813 -14.05 -29.73 -29.83
CA LEU A 813 -13.42 -31.00 -30.21
C LEU A 813 -11.92 -30.86 -30.42
N GLN A 814 -11.48 -29.76 -31.02
CA GLN A 814 -10.06 -29.48 -31.23
C GLN A 814 -9.36 -29.23 -29.90
N ILE A 815 -9.98 -28.46 -29.00
CA ILE A 815 -9.41 -28.20 -27.67
C ILE A 815 -9.28 -29.50 -26.87
N LEU A 816 -10.32 -30.34 -26.84
CA LEU A 816 -10.27 -31.64 -26.16
C LEU A 816 -9.21 -32.57 -26.77
N SER A 817 -9.09 -32.57 -28.10
CA SER A 817 -8.07 -33.37 -28.79
C SER A 817 -6.64 -32.90 -28.46
N ARG A 818 -6.40 -31.58 -28.40
CA ARG A 818 -5.12 -31.00 -27.96
C ARG A 818 -4.81 -31.33 -26.50
N ALA A 819 -5.83 -31.31 -25.62
CA ALA A 819 -5.67 -31.70 -24.22
C ALA A 819 -5.28 -33.17 -24.04
N ILE A 820 -5.58 -34.05 -25.01
CA ILE A 820 -5.10 -35.44 -25.02
C ILE A 820 -3.65 -35.53 -25.50
N THR A 821 -3.25 -34.74 -26.49
CA THR A 821 -1.91 -34.84 -27.12
C THR A 821 -0.81 -34.08 -26.38
N ASN A 822 -1.14 -33.02 -25.63
CA ASN A 822 -0.18 -32.20 -24.88
C ASN A 822 0.12 -32.71 -23.45
N THR A 823 -0.35 -33.90 -23.06
CA THR A 823 -0.03 -34.45 -21.73
C THR A 823 1.32 -35.15 -21.74
N ASP A 824 2.29 -34.60 -21.01
CA ASP A 824 3.54 -35.27 -20.67
C ASP A 824 3.29 -36.61 -19.95
N ILE A 825 4.24 -37.52 -20.06
CA ILE A 825 4.07 -38.95 -19.75
C ILE A 825 3.69 -39.22 -18.27
N ASN A 826 3.90 -38.26 -17.38
CA ASN A 826 3.78 -38.43 -15.93
C ASN A 826 2.53 -37.80 -15.28
N ASP A 827 1.72 -36.99 -15.99
CA ASP A 827 0.57 -36.26 -15.43
C ASP A 827 -0.70 -36.43 -16.31
N LYS A 828 -0.85 -37.65 -16.86
CA LYS A 828 -1.67 -37.87 -18.08
C LYS A 828 -3.16 -37.57 -17.90
N ASP A 829 -3.79 -37.85 -16.76
CA ASP A 829 -5.27 -37.94 -16.65
C ASP A 829 -6.00 -36.69 -16.12
N SER A 830 -5.31 -35.87 -15.35
CA SER A 830 -5.90 -34.76 -14.59
C SER A 830 -6.22 -33.53 -15.45
N ASN A 831 -5.33 -33.19 -16.40
CA ASN A 831 -5.50 -32.01 -17.26
C ASN A 831 -6.62 -32.19 -18.30
N PHE A 832 -6.74 -33.36 -18.93
CA PHE A 832 -7.86 -33.66 -19.83
C PHE A 832 -9.20 -33.58 -19.10
N SER A 833 -9.30 -34.20 -17.92
CA SER A 833 -10.52 -34.19 -17.10
C SER A 833 -10.93 -32.76 -16.71
N SER A 834 -9.96 -31.91 -16.40
CA SER A 834 -10.16 -30.50 -16.08
C SER A 834 -10.73 -29.70 -17.27
N VAL A 835 -10.18 -29.89 -18.48
CA VAL A 835 -10.70 -29.27 -19.71
C VAL A 835 -12.08 -29.81 -20.07
N LEU A 836 -12.28 -31.13 -19.96
CA LEU A 836 -13.58 -31.77 -20.19
C LEU A 836 -14.66 -31.18 -19.28
N ASN A 837 -14.38 -31.07 -17.99
CA ASN A 837 -15.32 -30.49 -17.02
C ASN A 837 -15.68 -29.04 -17.37
N TYR A 838 -14.70 -28.23 -17.78
CA TYR A 838 -14.97 -26.89 -18.28
C TYR A 838 -15.86 -26.89 -19.52
N MET A 839 -15.60 -27.76 -20.51
CA MET A 839 -16.41 -27.84 -21.73
C MET A 839 -17.84 -28.32 -21.46
N LEU A 840 -18.01 -29.34 -20.62
CA LEU A 840 -19.32 -29.83 -20.21
C LEU A 840 -20.14 -28.74 -19.52
N LYS A 841 -19.50 -27.90 -18.70
CA LYS A 841 -20.17 -26.79 -18.02
C LYS A 841 -20.49 -25.64 -18.97
N LYS A 842 -19.54 -25.27 -19.83
CA LYS A 842 -19.67 -24.16 -20.79
C LYS A 842 -20.80 -24.42 -21.79
N TYR A 843 -20.90 -25.64 -22.30
CA TYR A 843 -21.88 -26.03 -23.32
C TYR A 843 -23.04 -26.87 -22.76
N GLN A 844 -23.35 -26.70 -21.47
CA GLN A 844 -24.33 -27.54 -20.78
C GLN A 844 -25.72 -27.48 -21.45
N ASN A 845 -26.13 -26.31 -21.94
CA ASN A 845 -27.45 -26.13 -22.55
C ASN A 845 -27.52 -26.78 -23.94
N GLU A 846 -26.51 -26.55 -24.76
CA GLU A 846 -26.40 -27.11 -26.11
C GLU A 846 -26.29 -28.64 -26.08
N ILE A 847 -25.52 -29.19 -25.12
CA ILE A 847 -25.45 -30.64 -24.90
C ILE A 847 -26.81 -31.17 -24.48
N ARG A 848 -27.49 -30.49 -23.55
CA ARG A 848 -28.81 -30.92 -23.06
C ARG A 848 -29.85 -30.98 -24.19
N GLU A 849 -29.86 -30.02 -25.09
CA GLU A 849 -30.76 -30.01 -26.26
C GLU A 849 -30.47 -31.16 -27.24
N LYS A 850 -29.22 -31.63 -27.30
CA LYS A 850 -28.81 -32.77 -28.14
C LYS A 850 -29.11 -34.13 -27.52
N LEU A 851 -29.09 -34.28 -26.20
CA LEU A 851 -29.23 -35.58 -25.52
C LEU A 851 -30.44 -36.42 -26.00
N PRO A 852 -31.65 -35.87 -26.24
CA PRO A 852 -32.78 -36.66 -26.74
C PRO A 852 -32.54 -37.34 -28.08
N SER A 853 -31.82 -36.70 -29.00
CA SER A 853 -31.51 -37.30 -30.32
C SER A 853 -30.43 -38.37 -30.25
N LEU A 854 -29.60 -38.35 -29.19
CA LEU A 854 -28.50 -39.29 -28.99
C LEU A 854 -28.92 -40.60 -28.31
N MET A 855 -30.11 -40.69 -27.71
CA MET A 855 -30.54 -41.88 -26.94
C MET A 855 -30.51 -43.19 -27.72
N ASN A 856 -30.65 -43.13 -29.05
CA ASN A 856 -30.59 -44.30 -29.94
C ASN A 856 -29.28 -44.38 -30.74
N ASN A 857 -28.30 -43.51 -30.47
CA ASN A 857 -27.05 -43.45 -31.20
C ASN A 857 -26.12 -44.60 -30.78
N PRO A 858 -25.60 -45.42 -31.71
CA PRO A 858 -24.78 -46.59 -31.39
C PRO A 858 -23.45 -46.24 -30.70
N HIS A 859 -22.95 -45.01 -30.86
CA HIS A 859 -21.75 -44.53 -30.17
C HIS A 859 -22.03 -43.96 -28.77
N PHE A 860 -23.29 -43.67 -28.44
CA PHE A 860 -23.70 -43.14 -27.14
C PHE A 860 -24.27 -44.21 -26.20
N ILE A 861 -24.95 -45.23 -26.73
CA ILE A 861 -25.53 -46.34 -25.96
C ILE A 861 -24.51 -47.05 -25.03
N PRO A 862 -23.28 -47.37 -25.47
CA PRO A 862 -22.27 -47.95 -24.58
C PRO A 862 -21.97 -47.09 -23.35
N PHE A 863 -21.91 -45.77 -23.55
CA PHE A 863 -21.69 -44.82 -22.47
C PHE A 863 -22.89 -44.78 -21.50
N LEU A 864 -24.13 -44.80 -22.00
CA LEU A 864 -25.32 -44.89 -21.15
C LEU A 864 -25.34 -46.17 -20.29
N ASN A 865 -24.92 -47.31 -20.83
CA ASN A 865 -24.80 -48.55 -20.04
C ASN A 865 -23.77 -48.43 -18.92
N ILE A 866 -22.63 -47.77 -19.19
CA ILE A 866 -21.59 -47.52 -18.18
C ILE A 866 -22.13 -46.59 -17.07
N LEU A 867 -22.86 -45.54 -17.43
CA LEU A 867 -23.54 -44.67 -16.46
C LEU A 867 -24.55 -45.45 -15.60
N ALA A 868 -25.34 -46.33 -16.22
CA ALA A 868 -26.30 -47.16 -15.51
C ALA A 868 -25.62 -48.09 -14.49
N VAL A 869 -24.49 -48.72 -14.86
CA VAL A 869 -23.67 -49.52 -13.93
C VAL A 869 -23.17 -48.67 -12.79
N GLN A 870 -22.57 -47.52 -13.09
CA GLN A 870 -21.96 -46.64 -12.12
C GLN A 870 -22.98 -46.17 -11.06
N PHE A 871 -24.07 -45.54 -11.46
CA PHE A 871 -25.05 -45.02 -10.51
C PHE A 871 -25.82 -46.13 -9.77
N SER A 872 -26.13 -47.24 -10.45
CA SER A 872 -26.80 -48.38 -9.80
C SER A 872 -25.90 -49.03 -8.76
N SER A 873 -24.58 -49.08 -8.98
CA SER A 873 -23.62 -49.65 -8.02
C SER A 873 -23.49 -48.79 -6.76
N LEU A 874 -23.47 -47.45 -6.90
CA LEU A 874 -23.48 -46.53 -5.76
C LEU A 874 -24.75 -46.69 -4.93
N MET A 875 -25.90 -46.85 -5.59
CA MET A 875 -27.17 -47.11 -4.92
C MET A 875 -27.19 -48.49 -4.25
N PHE A 876 -26.67 -49.53 -4.90
CA PHE A 876 -26.60 -50.88 -4.35
C PHE A 876 -25.75 -50.90 -3.08
N TYR A 877 -24.57 -50.30 -3.13
CA TYR A 877 -23.70 -50.15 -1.97
C TYR A 877 -24.37 -49.35 -0.84
N SER A 878 -25.05 -48.25 -1.17
CA SER A 878 -25.79 -47.45 -0.19
C SER A 878 -26.92 -48.23 0.47
N ALA A 879 -27.61 -49.08 -0.30
CA ALA A 879 -28.66 -49.96 0.22
C ALA A 879 -28.09 -51.05 1.15
N MET A 880 -26.93 -51.62 0.82
CA MET A 880 -26.20 -52.54 1.71
C MET A 880 -25.83 -51.88 3.03
N LEU A 881 -25.40 -50.61 3.02
CA LEU A 881 -25.10 -49.84 4.23
C LEU A 881 -26.35 -49.69 5.11
N VAL A 882 -27.50 -49.37 4.53
CA VAL A 882 -28.77 -49.25 5.27
C VAL A 882 -29.20 -50.59 5.88
N ASP A 883 -29.10 -51.68 5.13
CA ASP A 883 -29.45 -53.01 5.63
C ASP A 883 -28.60 -53.41 6.84
N LYS A 884 -27.29 -53.07 6.81
CA LYS A 884 -26.40 -53.23 7.96
C LYS A 884 -26.81 -52.35 9.15
N LEU A 885 -27.09 -51.07 8.93
CA LEU A 885 -27.52 -50.16 10.00
C LEU A 885 -28.82 -50.63 10.66
N ARG A 886 -29.73 -51.24 9.90
CA ARG A 886 -30.94 -51.89 10.43
C ARG A 886 -30.62 -53.12 11.26
N ALA A 887 -29.71 -53.97 10.80
CA ALA A 887 -29.26 -55.14 11.55
C ALA A 887 -28.59 -54.76 12.90
N GLU A 888 -27.97 -53.57 12.97
CA GLU A 888 -27.38 -53.01 14.19
C GLU A 888 -28.39 -52.27 15.10
N GLY A 889 -29.65 -52.14 14.70
CA GLY A 889 -30.66 -51.38 15.45
C GLY A 889 -30.47 -49.86 15.42
N ARG A 890 -29.56 -49.34 14.58
CA ARG A 890 -29.32 -47.90 14.38
C ARG A 890 -30.39 -47.24 13.50
N MET A 891 -31.10 -48.05 12.72
CA MET A 891 -32.29 -47.67 11.99
C MET A 891 -33.37 -48.73 12.16
N PRO A 892 -34.66 -48.34 12.27
CA PRO A 892 -35.73 -49.31 12.44
C PRO A 892 -35.97 -50.13 11.16
N ILE A 893 -36.11 -51.45 11.31
CA ILE A 893 -36.43 -52.38 10.20
C ILE A 893 -37.81 -52.05 9.59
N SER A 894 -38.75 -51.56 10.39
CA SER A 894 -40.09 -51.16 9.92
C SER A 894 -40.07 -49.97 8.96
N ASN A 895 -38.96 -49.23 8.93
CA ASN A 895 -38.84 -48.04 8.12
C ASN A 895 -38.27 -48.37 6.74
N ASN A 896 -39.16 -48.78 5.85
CA ASN A 896 -38.80 -49.17 4.48
C ASN A 896 -38.71 -47.98 3.52
N ASN A 897 -39.26 -46.81 3.87
CA ASN A 897 -39.35 -45.67 2.98
C ASN A 897 -38.22 -44.67 3.29
N LEU A 898 -37.24 -44.52 2.39
CA LEU A 898 -36.13 -43.57 2.57
C LEU A 898 -36.15 -42.48 1.50
N ASN A 899 -35.70 -41.28 1.85
CA ASN A 899 -35.37 -40.27 0.84
C ASN A 899 -33.99 -40.55 0.26
N ILE A 900 -33.83 -40.34 -1.04
CA ILE A 900 -32.59 -40.49 -1.77
C ILE A 900 -32.24 -39.12 -2.35
N CYS A 901 -31.02 -38.68 -2.10
CA CYS A 901 -30.53 -37.35 -2.48
C CYS A 901 -29.22 -37.49 -3.25
N TRP A 902 -29.21 -37.06 -4.51
CA TRP A 902 -28.03 -37.10 -5.38
C TRP A 902 -27.45 -35.69 -5.53
N GLY A 903 -26.24 -35.50 -5.02
CA GLY A 903 -25.46 -34.26 -5.08
C GLY A 903 -24.14 -34.44 -5.84
N GLY A 904 -23.36 -33.37 -5.97
CA GLY A 904 -22.05 -33.43 -6.60
C GLY A 904 -22.07 -33.22 -8.10
N GLY A 905 -20.93 -32.76 -8.65
CA GLY A 905 -20.82 -32.37 -10.06
C GLY A 905 -21.15 -33.51 -11.03
N ALA A 906 -20.68 -34.73 -10.76
CA ALA A 906 -20.88 -35.87 -11.64
C ALA A 906 -22.28 -36.47 -11.54
N SER A 907 -23.06 -36.16 -10.49
CA SER A 907 -24.47 -36.59 -10.41
C SER A 907 -25.33 -36.01 -11.53
N ALA A 908 -24.90 -34.92 -12.18
CA ALA A 908 -25.60 -34.36 -13.34
C ALA A 908 -25.75 -35.38 -14.49
N PHE A 909 -24.80 -36.31 -14.63
CA PHE A 909 -24.84 -37.37 -15.65
C PHE A 909 -25.95 -38.39 -15.41
N LEU A 910 -26.53 -38.43 -14.22
CA LEU A 910 -27.69 -39.24 -13.95
C LEU A 910 -28.88 -38.81 -14.82
N THR A 911 -29.01 -37.50 -15.12
CA THR A 911 -30.06 -37.00 -16.04
C THR A 911 -29.83 -37.42 -17.48
N TRP A 912 -28.62 -37.81 -17.87
CA TRP A 912 -28.31 -38.23 -19.24
C TRP A 912 -28.92 -39.59 -19.57
N LEU A 913 -29.15 -40.45 -18.56
CA LEU A 913 -29.95 -41.66 -18.69
C LEU A 913 -31.41 -41.36 -19.08
N ASP A 914 -31.91 -40.18 -18.71
CA ASP A 914 -33.26 -39.68 -19.02
C ASP A 914 -33.23 -38.58 -20.09
N ALA A 915 -32.33 -38.68 -21.07
CA ALA A 915 -32.26 -37.74 -22.20
C ALA A 915 -32.06 -36.26 -21.80
N GLY A 916 -31.47 -35.98 -20.64
CA GLY A 916 -31.20 -34.62 -20.15
C GLY A 916 -32.37 -33.96 -19.42
N ASP A 917 -33.37 -34.72 -18.97
CA ASP A 917 -34.44 -34.19 -18.13
C ASP A 917 -33.91 -33.73 -16.75
N ILE A 918 -34.02 -32.43 -16.48
CA ILE A 918 -33.57 -31.81 -15.22
C ILE A 918 -34.39 -32.23 -14.02
N ASN A 919 -35.61 -32.72 -14.24
CA ASN A 919 -36.47 -33.18 -13.17
C ASN A 919 -36.20 -34.63 -12.77
N TYR A 920 -35.25 -35.30 -13.46
CA TYR A 920 -34.91 -36.70 -13.27
C TYR A 920 -36.07 -37.63 -13.64
N GLY A 921 -35.84 -38.51 -14.63
CA GLY A 921 -36.89 -39.20 -15.37
C GLY A 921 -37.13 -40.65 -14.95
N MET A 922 -37.96 -41.33 -15.75
CA MET A 922 -38.43 -42.69 -15.44
C MET A 922 -37.32 -43.75 -15.48
N ILE A 923 -36.32 -43.61 -16.35
CA ILE A 923 -35.28 -44.64 -16.53
C ILE A 923 -34.41 -44.70 -15.28
N SER A 924 -33.92 -43.54 -14.86
CA SER A 924 -33.07 -43.49 -13.67
C SER A 924 -33.86 -43.84 -12.40
N GLN A 925 -35.12 -43.41 -12.30
CA GLN A 925 -35.97 -43.76 -11.16
C GLN A 925 -36.22 -45.27 -11.08
N GLU A 926 -36.42 -45.94 -12.22
CA GLU A 926 -36.59 -47.39 -12.30
C GLU A 926 -35.31 -48.15 -11.88
N LEU A 927 -34.13 -47.65 -12.27
CA LEU A 927 -32.83 -48.19 -11.83
C LEU A 927 -32.69 -48.12 -10.31
N VAL A 928 -32.92 -46.94 -9.72
CA VAL A 928 -32.83 -46.75 -8.26
C VAL A 928 -33.84 -47.62 -7.53
N THR A 929 -35.10 -47.63 -7.99
CA THR A 929 -36.18 -48.38 -7.33
C THR A 929 -35.93 -49.89 -7.37
N SER A 930 -35.48 -50.43 -8.50
CA SER A 930 -35.20 -51.85 -8.65
C SER A 930 -34.05 -52.31 -7.75
N ILE A 931 -33.00 -51.50 -7.65
CA ILE A 931 -31.85 -51.76 -6.77
C ILE A 931 -32.27 -51.70 -5.30
N LEU A 932 -33.01 -50.67 -4.88
CA LEU A 932 -33.50 -50.55 -3.49
C LEU A 932 -34.45 -51.69 -3.11
N GLY A 933 -35.31 -52.13 -4.04
CA GLY A 933 -36.26 -53.22 -3.82
C GLY A 933 -35.59 -54.55 -3.43
N LYS A 934 -34.36 -54.79 -3.89
CA LYS A 934 -33.56 -55.97 -3.49
C LYS A 934 -33.29 -56.00 -1.97
N PHE A 935 -33.26 -54.84 -1.32
CA PHE A 935 -33.01 -54.68 0.12
C PHE A 935 -34.29 -54.37 0.91
N SER A 936 -35.47 -54.58 0.32
CA SER A 936 -36.76 -54.19 0.90
C SER A 936 -36.82 -52.69 1.28
N ILE A 937 -36.13 -51.85 0.50
CA ILE A 937 -36.15 -50.39 0.63
C ILE A 937 -37.01 -49.83 -0.50
N ASN A 938 -37.86 -48.87 -0.16
CA ASN A 938 -38.62 -48.05 -1.08
C ASN A 938 -38.07 -46.63 -1.03
N SER A 939 -38.01 -45.97 -2.19
CA SER A 939 -37.74 -44.54 -2.23
C SER A 939 -39.02 -43.75 -1.98
N GLN A 940 -39.06 -42.95 -0.91
CA GLN A 940 -40.16 -41.99 -0.69
C GLN A 940 -40.01 -40.76 -1.59
N LYS A 941 -38.81 -40.21 -1.62
CA LYS A 941 -38.40 -39.17 -2.56
C LYS A 941 -37.06 -39.59 -3.16
N ASN A 942 -36.89 -39.36 -4.46
CA ASN A 942 -35.60 -39.48 -5.13
C ASN A 942 -35.31 -38.13 -5.78
N VAL A 943 -34.34 -37.40 -5.23
CA VAL A 943 -34.13 -35.98 -5.52
C VAL A 943 -32.72 -35.77 -6.02
N LEU A 944 -32.60 -35.23 -7.22
CA LEU A 944 -31.37 -34.66 -7.72
C LEU A 944 -31.27 -33.18 -7.34
N THR A 945 -30.05 -32.73 -7.05
CA THR A 945 -29.71 -31.32 -6.92
C THR A 945 -30.04 -30.53 -8.20
N HIS A 946 -30.47 -29.27 -8.04
CA HIS A 946 -30.68 -28.38 -9.20
C HIS A 946 -29.42 -27.63 -9.63
N ASN A 947 -28.44 -27.50 -8.73
CA ASN A 947 -27.18 -26.84 -9.04
C ASN A 947 -26.02 -27.72 -8.54
N PRO A 948 -25.69 -28.79 -9.30
CA PRO A 948 -24.60 -29.70 -8.98
C PRO A 948 -23.33 -28.95 -8.56
N LYS A 949 -22.67 -29.43 -7.50
CA LYS A 949 -21.47 -28.87 -6.87
C LYS A 949 -21.75 -27.73 -5.86
N SER A 950 -22.97 -27.23 -5.73
CA SER A 950 -23.31 -26.12 -4.81
C SER A 950 -23.82 -26.56 -3.44
N GLU A 951 -23.97 -27.86 -3.22
CA GLU A 951 -24.58 -28.44 -2.03
C GLU A 951 -23.75 -28.13 -0.78
N ALA A 952 -22.45 -28.43 -0.83
CA ALA A 952 -21.54 -28.24 0.29
C ALA A 952 -21.46 -26.77 0.73
N VAL A 953 -21.17 -25.85 -0.20
CA VAL A 953 -21.08 -24.41 0.12
C VAL A 953 -22.37 -23.81 0.65
N TYR A 954 -23.54 -24.20 0.11
CA TYR A 954 -24.81 -23.74 0.64
C TYR A 954 -25.06 -24.28 2.05
N GLY A 955 -24.83 -25.58 2.25
CA GLY A 955 -25.01 -26.24 3.54
C GLY A 955 -24.14 -25.65 4.64
N LEU A 956 -22.89 -25.35 4.33
CA LEU A 956 -21.95 -24.70 5.25
C LEU A 956 -22.50 -23.36 5.77
N LEU A 957 -23.09 -22.53 4.91
CA LEU A 957 -23.66 -21.24 5.29
C LEU A 957 -24.95 -21.35 6.13
N LYS A 958 -25.48 -22.57 6.29
CA LYS A 958 -26.69 -22.92 7.03
C LYS A 958 -26.42 -23.82 8.25
N LEU A 959 -25.16 -24.12 8.57
CA LEU A 959 -24.78 -24.96 9.71
C LEU A 959 -25.30 -24.41 11.05
N ASP A 960 -25.31 -23.08 11.21
CA ASP A 960 -25.74 -22.43 12.45
C ASP A 960 -27.25 -22.21 12.55
N ASP A 961 -28.03 -22.65 11.56
CA ASP A 961 -29.48 -22.55 11.59
C ASP A 961 -30.05 -23.42 12.74
N PRO A 962 -31.15 -22.99 13.39
CA PRO A 962 -31.84 -23.80 14.39
C PRO A 962 -32.19 -25.20 13.84
N GLY A 963 -31.89 -26.24 14.62
CA GLY A 963 -32.09 -27.65 14.27
C GLY A 963 -30.85 -28.39 13.76
N PHE A 964 -29.77 -27.67 13.41
CA PHE A 964 -28.52 -28.30 12.94
C PHE A 964 -27.31 -28.10 13.87
N ARG A 965 -27.42 -27.15 14.80
CA ARG A 965 -26.38 -26.89 15.82
C ARG A 965 -26.00 -28.12 16.63
N GLU A 966 -26.92 -29.04 16.83
CA GLU A 966 -26.77 -30.22 17.69
C GLU A 966 -26.68 -31.54 16.91
N ILE A 967 -26.43 -31.51 15.58
CA ILE A 967 -26.24 -32.76 14.81
C ILE A 967 -25.12 -33.59 15.45
N THR A 968 -25.45 -34.84 15.77
CA THR A 968 -24.50 -35.84 16.26
C THR A 968 -24.12 -36.80 15.13
N ILE A 969 -22.84 -37.19 15.09
CA ILE A 969 -22.34 -38.23 14.18
C ILE A 969 -22.19 -39.51 15.00
N ALA A 970 -22.91 -40.56 14.62
CA ALA A 970 -22.92 -41.82 15.34
C ALA A 970 -21.54 -42.50 15.22
N LYS A 971 -20.99 -42.95 16.36
CA LYS A 971 -19.66 -43.60 16.43
C LYS A 971 -19.71 -45.01 15.83
N GLY A 972 -18.72 -45.36 15.01
CA GLY A 972 -18.53 -46.71 14.44
C GLY A 972 -18.11 -46.68 12.96
N ARG A 973 -17.02 -47.36 12.61
CA ARG A 973 -16.56 -47.58 11.23
C ARG A 973 -16.67 -49.07 10.90
N PHE A 974 -17.21 -49.42 9.73
CA PHE A 974 -17.21 -50.79 9.21
C PHE A 974 -17.13 -50.78 7.68
N LEU A 975 -16.49 -51.79 7.10
CA LEU A 975 -16.60 -52.04 5.67
C LEU A 975 -17.84 -52.92 5.44
N CYS A 976 -18.93 -52.33 4.97
CA CYS A 976 -20.06 -53.12 4.47
C CYS A 976 -19.70 -53.75 3.15
N GLY A 977 -20.07 -55.01 2.99
CA GLY A 977 -19.81 -55.74 1.76
C GLY A 977 -19.91 -57.23 2.01
N GLU A 978 -18.97 -57.79 2.77
CA GLU A 978 -18.66 -59.21 2.65
C GLU A 978 -18.27 -59.83 4.00
N ASN A 979 -18.45 -61.16 4.07
CA ASN A 979 -17.95 -62.00 5.14
C ASN A 979 -16.47 -62.29 4.90
N PHE A 980 -15.66 -62.24 5.94
CA PHE A 980 -14.24 -62.60 5.85
C PHE A 980 -13.87 -63.56 6.96
N THR A 981 -13.08 -64.57 6.65
CA THR A 981 -12.63 -65.55 7.64
C THR A 981 -11.20 -65.23 8.05
N ASP A 982 -10.93 -64.72 9.26
CA ASP A 982 -9.59 -64.31 9.70
C ASP A 982 -8.50 -65.41 9.52
N LYS A 983 -7.21 -65.03 9.68
CA LYS A 983 -6.07 -65.97 9.55
C LYS A 983 -6.09 -67.15 10.52
N ASN A 984 -6.98 -67.13 11.52
CA ASN A 984 -7.21 -68.17 12.51
C ASN A 984 -8.56 -68.91 12.27
N SER A 985 -9.14 -68.78 11.08
CA SER A 985 -10.45 -69.35 10.75
C SER A 985 -11.63 -68.78 11.57
N ARG A 986 -11.48 -67.59 12.19
CA ARG A 986 -12.61 -66.91 12.82
C ARG A 986 -13.45 -66.24 11.74
N PHE A 987 -14.71 -66.62 11.69
CA PHE A 987 -15.69 -65.97 10.84
C PHE A 987 -15.94 -64.54 11.35
N ILE A 988 -15.46 -63.56 10.60
CA ILE A 988 -15.83 -62.15 10.75
C ILE A 988 -17.00 -61.95 9.78
N ASP A 989 -18.19 -62.10 10.33
CA ASP A 989 -19.46 -61.83 9.64
C ASP A 989 -19.47 -60.37 9.14
N TYR A 990 -20.17 -60.11 8.03
CA TYR A 990 -20.62 -58.77 7.61
C TYR A 990 -21.30 -58.01 8.76
N LYS A 991 -21.71 -58.72 9.82
CA LYS A 991 -22.28 -58.18 11.06
C LYS A 991 -21.27 -57.77 12.14
N THR A 992 -20.00 -58.12 12.08
CA THR A 992 -19.08 -57.88 13.21
C THR A 992 -18.60 -56.43 13.28
N THR A 993 -18.78 -55.80 14.43
CA THR A 993 -18.28 -54.45 14.74
C THR A 993 -16.76 -54.52 14.97
N ILE A 994 -16.00 -53.62 14.35
CA ILE A 994 -14.60 -53.40 14.71
C ILE A 994 -14.60 -52.73 16.09
N ASP A 995 -13.86 -53.31 17.04
CA ASP A 995 -13.91 -52.88 18.44
C ASP A 995 -13.46 -51.41 18.51
N ASN A 996 -14.39 -50.53 18.92
CA ASN A 996 -14.12 -49.11 19.04
C ASN A 996 -13.17 -48.92 20.23
N SER A 997 -11.87 -48.81 19.96
CA SER A 997 -11.05 -48.02 20.85
C SER A 997 -11.41 -46.54 20.66
N ASP A 998 -11.25 -45.73 21.70
CA ASP A 998 -11.35 -44.26 21.57
C ASP A 998 -10.23 -43.68 20.67
N ASP A 999 -9.33 -44.54 20.17
CA ASP A 999 -8.24 -44.24 19.25
C ASP A 999 -8.62 -44.60 17.79
N PRO A 1000 -8.91 -43.60 16.94
CA PRO A 1000 -9.20 -43.81 15.52
C PRO A 1000 -8.11 -44.58 14.78
N ASP A 1001 -6.85 -44.44 15.19
CA ASP A 1001 -5.70 -45.04 14.52
C ASP A 1001 -5.67 -46.56 14.73
N GLU A 1002 -6.11 -47.05 15.89
CA GLU A 1002 -6.20 -48.47 16.20
C GLU A 1002 -7.37 -49.13 15.46
N THR A 1003 -8.50 -48.45 15.33
CA THR A 1003 -9.64 -48.90 14.51
C THR A 1003 -9.25 -48.97 13.02
N GLU A 1004 -8.54 -47.96 12.52
CA GLU A 1004 -8.06 -47.92 11.13
C GLU A 1004 -7.05 -49.03 10.85
N LYS A 1005 -6.13 -49.29 11.79
CA LYS A 1005 -5.20 -50.42 11.74
C LYS A 1005 -5.92 -51.77 11.68
N GLN A 1006 -7.01 -51.97 12.43
CA GLN A 1006 -7.83 -53.19 12.35
C GLN A 1006 -8.48 -53.36 10.97
N ILE A 1007 -9.00 -52.28 10.37
CA ILE A 1007 -9.55 -52.32 9.00
C ILE A 1007 -8.45 -52.63 7.98
N PHE A 1008 -7.28 -51.98 8.11
CA PHE A 1008 -6.13 -52.22 7.26
C PHE A 1008 -5.62 -53.65 7.35
N ASP A 1009 -5.55 -54.22 8.55
CA ASP A 1009 -5.19 -55.62 8.76
C ASP A 1009 -6.21 -56.58 8.15
N LEU A 1010 -7.51 -56.24 8.16
CA LEU A 1010 -8.56 -57.01 7.49
C LEU A 1010 -8.34 -57.02 5.96
N VAL A 1011 -8.15 -55.84 5.36
CA VAL A 1011 -7.98 -55.66 3.91
C VAL A 1011 -6.66 -56.22 3.40
N ARG A 1012 -5.57 -56.06 4.16
CA ARG A 1012 -4.26 -56.66 3.84
C ARG A 1012 -4.34 -58.18 3.66
N ASN A 1013 -5.27 -58.83 4.35
CA ASN A 1013 -5.46 -60.28 4.38
C ASN A 1013 -6.56 -60.79 3.42
N PHE A 1014 -7.07 -59.99 2.47
CA PHE A 1014 -8.11 -60.40 1.50
C PHE A 1014 -7.87 -61.79 0.89
N ARG A 1015 -6.61 -62.18 0.61
CA ARG A 1015 -6.28 -63.50 0.03
C ARG A 1015 -6.39 -64.68 1.00
N SER A 1016 -6.15 -64.51 2.30
CA SER A 1016 -6.35 -65.61 3.25
C SER A 1016 -7.84 -65.93 3.44
N PHE A 1017 -8.71 -65.00 3.07
CA PHE A 1017 -10.14 -65.03 3.38
C PHE A 1017 -10.99 -65.59 2.22
N VAL A 1018 -10.57 -65.35 0.97
CA VAL A 1018 -11.18 -65.94 -0.23
C VAL A 1018 -10.90 -67.45 -0.37
N TYR A 1019 -9.91 -67.98 0.37
CA TYR A 1019 -9.41 -69.35 0.20
C TYR A 1019 -9.75 -70.30 1.37
N THR A 1020 -10.55 -69.89 2.34
CA THR A 1020 -10.89 -70.74 3.50
C THR A 1020 -12.40 -70.84 3.70
N ASP A 1021 -13.05 -71.61 2.84
CA ASP A 1021 -14.29 -72.28 3.22
C ASP A 1021 -13.93 -73.71 3.65
N GLY A 1022 -14.17 -74.00 4.93
CA GLY A 1022 -13.88 -75.29 5.52
C GLY A 1022 -14.77 -76.35 4.89
N ASP A 1023 -14.12 -77.43 4.43
CA ASP A 1023 -14.71 -78.75 4.18
C ASP A 1023 -15.32 -79.03 2.79
N ARG A 1024 -14.93 -78.28 1.76
CA ARG A 1024 -15.21 -78.71 0.38
C ARG A 1024 -14.01 -78.50 -0.56
N SER A 1025 -13.44 -79.60 -1.03
CA SER A 1025 -12.51 -79.61 -2.18
C SER A 1025 -13.22 -79.03 -3.42
N TYR A 1026 -12.84 -77.84 -3.88
CA TYR A 1026 -13.32 -77.31 -5.16
C TYR A 1026 -12.17 -76.74 -5.99
N GLU A 1027 -11.90 -77.41 -7.11
CA GLU A 1027 -11.06 -76.98 -8.24
C GLU A 1027 -11.68 -75.82 -9.05
N ASN A 1028 -12.59 -75.01 -8.49
CA ASN A 1028 -13.21 -73.86 -9.18
C ASN A 1028 -13.60 -72.77 -8.17
N SER A 1029 -12.63 -72.08 -7.58
CA SER A 1029 -12.88 -70.90 -6.75
C SER A 1029 -13.30 -69.71 -7.64
N ARG A 1030 -14.53 -69.23 -7.52
CA ARG A 1030 -14.95 -68.00 -8.20
C ARG A 1030 -14.25 -66.80 -7.56
N VAL A 1031 -13.47 -66.07 -8.35
CA VAL A 1031 -12.79 -64.83 -7.94
C VAL A 1031 -13.79 -63.69 -7.72
N ILE A 1032 -14.90 -63.70 -8.46
CA ILE A 1032 -15.97 -62.71 -8.38
C ILE A 1032 -16.91 -63.02 -7.21
N GLY A 1033 -17.11 -62.03 -6.34
CA GLY A 1033 -17.96 -62.07 -5.16
C GLY A 1033 -19.46 -62.13 -5.45
N GLU A 1034 -20.20 -62.66 -4.49
CA GLU A 1034 -21.66 -62.87 -4.61
C GLU A 1034 -22.43 -61.54 -4.76
N ASN A 1035 -21.95 -60.46 -4.15
CA ASN A 1035 -22.58 -59.15 -4.25
C ASN A 1035 -22.53 -58.58 -5.67
N LEU A 1036 -21.40 -58.73 -6.38
CA LEU A 1036 -21.30 -58.30 -7.78
C LEU A 1036 -22.26 -59.09 -8.66
N LEU A 1037 -22.34 -60.41 -8.46
CA LEU A 1037 -23.29 -61.25 -9.21
C LEU A 1037 -24.74 -60.89 -8.93
N ALA A 1038 -25.10 -60.66 -7.66
CA ALA A 1038 -26.43 -60.22 -7.27
C ALA A 1038 -26.78 -58.83 -7.84
N PHE A 1039 -25.82 -57.91 -7.82
CA PHE A 1039 -25.96 -56.59 -8.45
C PHE A 1039 -26.21 -56.70 -9.95
N ILE A 1040 -25.40 -57.49 -10.67
CA ILE A 1040 -25.54 -57.68 -12.12
C ILE A 1040 -26.88 -58.33 -12.47
N ASP A 1041 -27.36 -59.30 -11.70
CA ASP A 1041 -28.66 -59.93 -11.92
C ASP A 1041 -29.82 -58.91 -11.80
N VAL A 1042 -29.84 -58.12 -10.71
CA VAL A 1042 -30.86 -57.07 -10.52
C VAL A 1042 -30.75 -55.99 -11.59
N LEU A 1043 -29.53 -55.56 -11.93
CA LEU A 1043 -29.30 -54.58 -12.98
C LEU A 1043 -29.77 -55.09 -14.34
N ASN A 1044 -29.42 -56.32 -14.75
CA ASN A 1044 -29.81 -56.90 -16.03
C ASN A 1044 -31.33 -57.10 -16.19
N LYS A 1045 -32.03 -57.42 -15.09
CA LYS A 1045 -33.51 -57.43 -15.07
C LYS A 1045 -34.07 -56.05 -15.36
N THR A 1046 -33.45 -55.03 -14.78
CA THR A 1046 -33.87 -53.63 -14.92
C THR A 1046 -33.53 -53.08 -16.30
N LEU A 1047 -32.29 -53.27 -16.79
CA LEU A 1047 -31.84 -52.86 -18.13
C LEU A 1047 -32.76 -53.43 -19.22
N ARG A 1048 -33.19 -54.70 -19.07
CA ARG A 1048 -34.17 -55.32 -19.99
C ARG A 1048 -35.51 -54.56 -20.02
N LYS A 1049 -35.98 -54.09 -18.86
CA LYS A 1049 -37.27 -53.38 -18.73
C LYS A 1049 -37.22 -51.99 -19.38
N ILE A 1050 -36.07 -51.31 -19.30
CA ILE A 1050 -35.86 -49.96 -19.84
C ILE A 1050 -35.28 -49.95 -21.27
N GLY A 1051 -35.05 -51.12 -21.87
CA GLY A 1051 -34.59 -51.24 -23.27
C GLY A 1051 -33.07 -51.08 -23.47
N PHE A 1052 -32.27 -51.14 -22.41
CA PHE A 1052 -30.82 -51.06 -22.48
C PHE A 1052 -30.19 -52.46 -22.66
N LYS A 1053 -28.96 -52.49 -23.19
CA LYS A 1053 -28.25 -53.75 -23.42
C LYS A 1053 -27.81 -54.35 -22.09
N ARG A 1054 -28.04 -55.66 -21.92
CA ARG A 1054 -27.58 -56.41 -20.75
C ARG A 1054 -26.06 -56.51 -20.71
N ILE A 1055 -25.55 -56.65 -19.51
CA ILE A 1055 -24.17 -57.02 -19.23
C ILE A 1055 -24.12 -58.54 -19.20
N ASP A 1056 -23.82 -59.12 -20.35
CA ASP A 1056 -23.68 -60.57 -20.49
C ASP A 1056 -22.24 -60.97 -20.13
N LEU A 1057 -22.07 -61.58 -18.96
CA LEU A 1057 -20.81 -62.18 -18.53
C LEU A 1057 -20.66 -63.55 -19.19
N ASP A 1058 -20.35 -63.58 -20.50
CA ASP A 1058 -19.92 -64.82 -21.14
C ASP A 1058 -18.60 -65.34 -20.53
N ASP A 1059 -18.23 -66.59 -20.81
CA ASP A 1059 -17.05 -67.23 -20.20
C ASP A 1059 -15.77 -66.38 -20.42
N ALA A 1060 -15.63 -65.74 -21.58
CA ALA A 1060 -14.49 -64.91 -21.90
C ALA A 1060 -14.48 -63.56 -21.14
N PHE A 1061 -15.65 -62.94 -20.94
CA PHE A 1061 -15.80 -61.74 -20.13
C PHE A 1061 -15.58 -62.06 -18.65
N PHE A 1062 -16.16 -63.15 -18.16
CA PHE A 1062 -16.03 -63.59 -16.77
C PHE A 1062 -14.57 -63.87 -16.40
N ASN A 1063 -13.83 -64.56 -17.27
CA ASN A 1063 -12.41 -64.87 -17.05
C ASN A 1063 -11.53 -63.59 -17.04
N ASP A 1064 -11.72 -62.68 -17.99
CA ASP A 1064 -10.97 -61.40 -18.07
C ASP A 1064 -11.28 -60.50 -16.86
N LEU A 1065 -12.55 -60.41 -16.45
CA LEU A 1065 -12.94 -59.67 -15.25
C LEU A 1065 -12.32 -60.29 -13.99
N SER A 1066 -12.36 -61.62 -13.87
CA SER A 1066 -11.76 -62.34 -12.74
C SER A 1066 -10.25 -62.08 -12.67
N GLU A 1067 -9.53 -62.20 -13.79
CA GLU A 1067 -8.09 -61.94 -13.85
C GLU A 1067 -7.74 -60.49 -13.45
N ARG A 1068 -8.52 -59.51 -13.91
CA ARG A 1068 -8.34 -58.09 -13.54
C ARG A 1068 -8.55 -57.84 -12.05
N ILE A 1069 -9.61 -58.41 -11.49
CA ILE A 1069 -9.89 -58.32 -10.04
C ILE A 1069 -8.75 -58.95 -9.25
N GLU A 1070 -8.29 -60.15 -9.62
CA GLU A 1070 -7.16 -60.80 -8.95
C GLU A 1070 -5.90 -59.93 -8.96
N ASN A 1071 -5.54 -59.40 -10.14
CA ASN A 1071 -4.36 -58.57 -10.30
C ASN A 1071 -4.48 -57.30 -9.45
N ARG A 1072 -5.66 -56.66 -9.44
CA ARG A 1072 -5.90 -55.47 -8.64
C ARG A 1072 -5.80 -55.73 -7.14
N ILE A 1073 -6.36 -56.84 -6.66
CA ILE A 1073 -6.22 -57.26 -5.25
C ILE A 1073 -4.75 -57.50 -4.89
N ARG A 1074 -3.98 -58.16 -5.77
CA ARG A 1074 -2.53 -58.40 -5.54
C ARG A 1074 -1.74 -57.08 -5.49
N GLU A 1075 -2.08 -56.11 -6.34
CA GLU A 1075 -1.48 -54.77 -6.29
C GLU A 1075 -1.77 -54.07 -4.98
N LEU A 1076 -3.04 -54.02 -4.59
CA LEU A 1076 -3.47 -53.40 -3.32
C LEU A 1076 -2.78 -54.04 -2.13
N GLN A 1077 -2.65 -55.37 -2.09
CA GLN A 1077 -1.92 -56.09 -1.05
C GLN A 1077 -0.45 -55.70 -0.96
N LYS A 1078 0.23 -55.55 -2.10
CA LYS A 1078 1.63 -55.08 -2.11
C LYS A 1078 1.75 -53.68 -1.50
N ILE A 1079 0.78 -52.81 -1.79
CA ILE A 1079 0.77 -51.45 -1.28
C ILE A 1079 0.44 -51.44 0.23
N TYR A 1080 -0.58 -52.17 0.66
CA TYR A 1080 -0.97 -52.29 2.07
C TYR A 1080 0.09 -52.97 2.96
N ASN A 1081 1.07 -53.66 2.37
CA ASN A 1081 2.20 -54.24 3.09
C ASN A 1081 3.35 -53.24 3.33
N GLN A 1082 3.27 -52.01 2.81
CA GLN A 1082 4.28 -50.98 3.08
C GLN A 1082 4.13 -50.40 4.49
N PRO A 1083 5.25 -50.04 5.18
CA PRO A 1083 5.22 -49.58 6.59
C PRO A 1083 4.29 -48.39 6.84
N ASP A 1084 4.16 -47.50 5.87
CA ASP A 1084 3.39 -46.26 5.97
C ASP A 1084 2.02 -46.34 5.29
N ALA A 1085 1.61 -47.52 4.80
CA ALA A 1085 0.39 -47.67 4.00
C ALA A 1085 -0.89 -47.26 4.77
N ALA A 1086 -0.91 -47.48 6.08
CA ALA A 1086 -2.00 -47.08 6.97
C ALA A 1086 -2.19 -45.55 7.04
N GLN A 1087 -1.13 -44.77 6.78
CA GLN A 1087 -1.17 -43.31 6.76
C GLN A 1087 -1.50 -42.75 5.36
N ILE A 1088 -1.39 -43.57 4.31
CA ILE A 1088 -1.41 -43.12 2.91
C ILE A 1088 -2.68 -43.55 2.17
N MET A 1089 -3.34 -44.63 2.59
CA MET A 1089 -4.47 -45.19 1.85
C MET A 1089 -5.75 -45.29 2.66
N ARG A 1090 -6.87 -45.47 1.97
CA ARG A 1090 -8.09 -45.98 2.60
C ARG A 1090 -8.40 -47.38 2.07
N PRO A 1091 -8.78 -48.31 2.94
CA PRO A 1091 -9.26 -49.61 2.53
C PRO A 1091 -10.57 -49.47 1.74
N GLU A 1092 -10.62 -50.04 0.52
CA GLU A 1092 -11.82 -50.04 -0.32
C GLU A 1092 -12.66 -51.32 -0.10
N PRO A 1093 -14.00 -51.24 -0.10
CA PRO A 1093 -14.85 -52.44 -0.11
C PRO A 1093 -14.60 -53.29 -1.36
N LEU A 1094 -14.55 -54.62 -1.23
CA LEU A 1094 -14.29 -55.50 -2.39
C LEU A 1094 -15.35 -55.33 -3.49
N PHE A 1095 -16.65 -55.29 -3.17
CA PHE A 1095 -17.70 -54.93 -4.14
C PHE A 1095 -17.38 -53.67 -4.96
N ILE A 1096 -16.82 -52.63 -4.33
CA ILE A 1096 -16.42 -51.40 -5.02
C ILE A 1096 -15.22 -51.66 -5.95
N ILE A 1097 -14.21 -52.41 -5.51
CA ILE A 1097 -13.08 -52.82 -6.33
C ILE A 1097 -13.56 -53.61 -7.57
N GLU A 1098 -14.47 -54.56 -7.38
CA GLU A 1098 -15.01 -55.40 -8.46
C GLU A 1098 -15.80 -54.59 -9.49
N VAL A 1099 -16.65 -53.68 -9.03
CA VAL A 1099 -17.40 -52.78 -9.91
C VAL A 1099 -16.47 -51.86 -10.70
N LYS A 1100 -15.39 -51.36 -10.09
CA LYS A 1100 -14.39 -50.53 -10.77
C LYS A 1100 -13.73 -51.28 -11.92
N GLU A 1101 -13.36 -52.54 -11.71
CA GLU A 1101 -12.80 -53.39 -12.76
C GLU A 1101 -13.83 -53.76 -13.83
N LEU A 1102 -15.10 -53.98 -13.45
CA LEU A 1102 -16.20 -54.14 -14.40
C LEU A 1102 -16.35 -52.90 -15.30
N ILE A 1103 -16.38 -51.69 -14.72
CA ILE A 1103 -16.49 -50.44 -15.49
C ILE A 1103 -15.27 -50.25 -16.40
N ASN A 1104 -14.05 -50.47 -15.90
CA ASN A 1104 -12.83 -50.41 -16.72
C ASN A 1104 -12.92 -51.37 -17.91
N LEU A 1105 -13.35 -52.62 -17.67
CA LEU A 1105 -13.48 -53.62 -18.72
C LEU A 1105 -14.55 -53.23 -19.76
N LEU A 1106 -15.69 -52.69 -19.32
CA LEU A 1106 -16.73 -52.17 -20.21
C LEU A 1106 -16.20 -51.01 -21.07
N ILE A 1107 -15.48 -50.05 -20.48
CA ILE A 1107 -14.81 -48.97 -21.21
C ILE A 1107 -13.84 -49.58 -22.24
N HIS A 1108 -13.07 -50.60 -21.86
CA HIS A 1108 -12.11 -51.23 -22.76
C HIS A 1108 -12.75 -51.94 -23.96
N ARG A 1109 -13.86 -52.64 -23.74
CA ARG A 1109 -14.52 -53.46 -24.76
C ARG A 1109 -15.53 -52.72 -25.63
N THR A 1110 -16.13 -51.63 -25.15
CA THR A 1110 -17.32 -51.03 -25.78
C THR A 1110 -17.13 -49.60 -26.31
N LEU A 1111 -16.08 -48.90 -25.88
CA LEU A 1111 -15.71 -47.55 -26.29
C LEU A 1111 -14.35 -47.54 -26.99
#